data_AF-A0A4W5PFZ3-F1
#
_entry.id   AF-A0A4W5PFZ3-F1
#
_cell.length_a   1.000
_cell.length_b   1.000
_cell.length_c   1.000
_cell.angle_alpha   90.00
_cell.angle_beta   90.00
_cell.angle_gamma   90.00
#
_symmetry.space_group_name_H-M   'P 1'
#
loop_
_entity.id
_entity.type
_entity.pdbx_description
1 polymer ?
#
loop_
_entity_poly.entity_id
_entity_poly.type
_entity_poly.pdbx_seq_one_letter_code
_entity_poly.pdbx_strand_id
1 'polypeptide(L)'
;DTYLKCTVIKPHFAISTPCHFVCLLEVPLSANVTSLNLHCNHILKVEGLTTAWHLRHLDLSSNHISHIEGLNSLASLRTLNLSCNLITKVEGLNGLVNLIRLNLAYNQISDLTGLLYLHGAEYKLRHLNLHSNRLDSVNQLLQCMLGLENLSDVTLSVEGAGNSVCSSPVRHNELCVCVCVPPKAIVEERDQERERRWKAEQAVRKLTEQMKTLQTQASQEKDLQRFDHLATFQMKRSQELENKASALMRELEIQRASLRQHKDKLRQLHELLASREQVHRKELEGRLVPGGAEFQEVVAREVAGVEQRHAQSRAGLEDRLAQATQQYTALEDEFRMALTIEAARFTEVEQGCDRLSAELSKVKAALSQTQQRERQAGGLVQELTAMVKEQKSRITELSKAKRDAVTELKGRVRSLEAGAEEDRRLQMQLELVKKDKARLLSQLTAQESVIDGLRAERRIWGQELAQQGASLSQDRGRLEARIEVLAAELESQKKQNERDNDALRIKVKVIDDQTETIRKLKEGLQERDEQGRRQREESLQAQRCLQQQLEESSTTSQDLRDTVQQLSLRKEQLKQQLEDKEMELDEVKAAFSVSNKKWQEKADLLTRLESQVKRMKEGFDSKESLLLEERDKASQAHKVVVEKLHSIDDAFRRQLESLQASHQTELLRLANDKQKRIEQANQKVFQVEEEMRQLLEETETEKKTMEEKMRRLTSVLKDF
;
A
#
# COMPACT_ATOMS: atom_id res chain seq x y z
N ASP A 1 -20.81 -9.17 -2.30
CA ASP A 1 -19.94 -10.03 -1.45
C ASP A 1 -18.50 -10.07 -1.92
N THR A 2 -17.74 -9.02 -1.62
CA THR A 2 -16.28 -8.95 -1.86
C THR A 2 -15.55 -8.86 -0.52
N TYR A 3 -15.59 -9.98 0.23
CA TYR A 3 -14.85 -10.12 1.49
C TYR A 3 -13.34 -10.14 1.24
N LEU A 4 -12.70 -8.98 1.36
CA LEU A 4 -11.24 -8.85 1.43
C LEU A 4 -10.72 -9.53 2.69
N LYS A 5 -10.20 -10.76 2.54
CA LYS A 5 -9.59 -11.54 3.62
C LYS A 5 -8.21 -10.99 3.99
N CYS A 6 -8.16 -9.91 4.76
CA CYS A 6 -7.00 -9.64 5.62
C CYS A 6 -6.86 -10.83 6.60
N THR A 7 -5.95 -11.74 6.29
CA THR A 7 -6.03 -13.11 6.78
C THR A 7 -5.38 -13.27 8.15
N VAL A 8 -6.11 -13.94 9.04
CA VAL A 8 -5.68 -14.40 10.37
C VAL A 8 -4.26 -14.99 10.33
N ILE A 9 -3.32 -14.33 11.02
CA ILE A 9 -1.98 -14.89 11.25
C ILE A 9 -2.09 -15.99 12.30
N LYS A 10 -1.96 -17.25 11.86
CA LYS A 10 -1.47 -18.33 12.74
C LYS A 10 0.05 -18.19 12.90
N PRO A 11 0.62 -18.50 14.08
CA PRO A 11 2.06 -18.42 14.28
C PRO A 11 2.77 -19.51 13.47
N HIS A 12 3.53 -19.12 12.43
CA HIS A 12 4.90 -19.58 12.15
C HIS A 12 5.49 -19.10 10.82
N PHE A 13 4.69 -18.57 9.88
CA PHE A 13 5.18 -18.03 8.61
C PHE A 13 4.83 -16.56 8.45
N ALA A 14 5.86 -15.71 8.37
CA ALA A 14 5.75 -14.34 7.93
C ALA A 14 5.85 -14.32 6.38
N ILE A 15 4.77 -13.90 5.71
CA ILE A 15 4.84 -13.54 4.29
C ILE A 15 5.02 -12.03 4.24
N SER A 16 6.23 -11.61 3.88
CA SER A 16 6.56 -10.20 3.70
C SER A 16 5.99 -9.70 2.36
N THR A 17 5.00 -8.83 2.44
CA THR A 17 4.64 -7.91 1.36
C THR A 17 4.58 -6.50 1.97
N PRO A 18 5.51 -5.59 1.64
CA PRO A 18 5.46 -4.22 2.13
C PRO A 18 4.29 -3.48 1.50
N CYS A 19 3.17 -3.43 2.20
CA CYS A 19 2.02 -2.63 1.80
C CYS A 19 2.37 -1.16 2.06
N HIS A 20 2.43 -0.33 1.03
CA HIS A 20 2.90 1.06 1.18
C HIS A 20 1.85 1.99 1.83
N PHE A 21 1.22 1.54 2.92
CA PHE A 21 0.33 2.31 3.76
C PHE A 21 1.08 3.45 4.43
N VAL A 22 0.55 4.66 4.28
CA VAL A 22 1.05 5.88 4.91
C VAL A 22 0.16 6.29 6.08
N CYS A 23 -1.12 5.88 6.07
CA CYS A 23 -2.10 6.18 7.09
C CYS A 23 -2.90 4.92 7.51
N LEU A 24 -3.16 4.80 8.82
CA LEU A 24 -3.98 3.71 9.37
C LEU A 24 -5.45 3.75 8.95
N LEU A 25 -5.97 4.91 8.53
CA LEU A 25 -7.34 5.08 8.02
C LEU A 25 -7.56 4.35 6.68
N GLU A 26 -6.50 3.99 5.96
CA GLU A 26 -6.54 3.23 4.71
C GLU A 26 -6.89 1.75 4.94
N VAL A 27 -6.85 1.28 6.19
CA VAL A 27 -7.12 -0.12 6.57
C VAL A 27 -8.59 -0.25 7.04
N PRO A 28 -9.48 -0.94 6.29
CA PRO A 28 -10.87 -1.13 6.69
C PRO A 28 -10.99 -2.14 7.85
N LEU A 29 -10.93 -1.64 9.08
CA LEU A 29 -10.99 -2.44 10.30
C LEU A 29 -12.44 -2.77 10.70
N SER A 30 -12.69 -4.05 10.96
CA SER A 30 -13.95 -4.55 11.54
C SER A 30 -13.81 -4.84 13.03
N ALA A 31 -14.92 -4.73 13.77
CA ALA A 31 -14.94 -4.94 15.23
C ALA A 31 -14.47 -6.34 15.70
N ASN A 32 -14.35 -7.31 14.78
CA ASN A 32 -13.96 -8.69 15.09
C ASN A 32 -12.44 -8.94 14.98
N VAL A 33 -11.63 -7.95 14.59
CA VAL A 33 -10.17 -8.12 14.44
C VAL A 33 -9.51 -8.29 15.81
N THR A 34 -8.84 -9.43 16.02
CA THR A 34 -8.15 -9.77 17.28
C THR A 34 -6.62 -9.69 17.19
N SER A 35 -6.06 -9.66 15.98
CA SER A 35 -4.63 -9.47 15.72
C SER A 35 -4.44 -8.64 14.46
N LEU A 36 -3.60 -7.61 14.53
CA LEU A 36 -3.25 -6.73 13.41
C LEU A 36 -1.72 -6.62 13.34
N ASN A 37 -1.16 -6.83 12.16
CA ASN A 37 0.27 -6.67 11.89
C ASN A 37 0.44 -5.72 10.72
N LEU A 38 1.08 -4.60 10.97
CA LEU A 38 1.45 -3.55 10.02
C LEU A 38 2.93 -3.18 10.20
N HIS A 39 3.77 -4.20 10.39
CA HIS A 39 5.23 -4.11 10.38
C HIS A 39 5.77 -3.67 9.01
N CYS A 40 6.85 -2.88 8.98
CA CYS A 40 7.56 -2.46 7.76
C CYS A 40 6.71 -1.69 6.73
N ASN A 41 5.98 -0.67 7.19
CA ASN A 41 5.22 0.26 6.33
C ASN A 41 5.65 1.72 6.63
N HIS A 42 4.94 2.72 6.10
CA HIS A 42 5.30 4.14 6.23
C HIS A 42 4.34 4.92 7.14
N ILE A 43 3.73 4.26 8.12
CA ILE A 43 2.73 4.86 9.01
C ILE A 43 3.37 5.94 9.88
N LEU A 44 2.82 7.16 9.81
CA LEU A 44 3.29 8.33 10.56
C LEU A 44 2.56 8.52 11.90
N LYS A 45 1.31 8.05 12.00
CA LYS A 45 0.37 8.35 13.09
C LYS A 45 -0.51 7.14 13.42
N VAL A 46 -0.81 6.95 14.71
CA VAL A 46 -1.71 5.89 15.18
C VAL A 46 -3.13 6.43 15.33
N GLU A 47 -3.98 6.09 14.36
CA GLU A 47 -5.37 6.57 14.26
C GLU A 47 -6.28 5.49 13.65
N GLY A 48 -7.59 5.75 13.52
CA GLY A 48 -8.56 4.79 12.95
C GLY A 48 -8.91 3.56 13.81
N LEU A 49 -8.10 3.23 14.82
CA LEU A 49 -8.25 2.00 15.63
C LEU A 49 -9.47 1.98 16.58
N THR A 50 -10.28 3.04 16.64
CA THR A 50 -11.37 3.21 17.64
C THR A 50 -12.48 2.16 17.56
N THR A 51 -12.66 1.51 16.40
CA THR A 51 -13.63 0.42 16.20
C THR A 51 -13.07 -0.97 16.53
N ALA A 52 -11.77 -1.11 16.79
CA ALA A 52 -11.07 -2.39 16.97
C ALA A 52 -10.97 -2.84 18.44
N TRP A 53 -12.02 -2.63 19.24
CA TRP A 53 -12.05 -2.88 20.70
C TRP A 53 -11.80 -4.35 21.12
N HIS A 54 -11.87 -5.32 20.19
CA HIS A 54 -11.47 -6.72 20.40
C HIS A 54 -9.99 -7.03 20.14
N LEU A 55 -9.18 -6.06 19.67
CA LEU A 55 -7.79 -6.26 19.30
C LEU A 55 -6.94 -6.70 20.51
N ARG A 56 -6.17 -7.79 20.36
CA ARG A 56 -5.31 -8.37 21.40
C ARG A 56 -3.82 -8.26 21.07
N HIS A 57 -3.47 -8.23 19.79
CA HIS A 57 -2.10 -8.11 19.33
C HIS A 57 -2.03 -7.04 18.23
N LEU A 58 -1.14 -6.06 18.42
CA LEU A 58 -0.90 -4.98 17.47
C LEU A 58 0.61 -4.87 17.23
N ASP A 59 1.02 -5.06 15.98
CA ASP A 59 2.38 -4.80 15.53
C ASP A 59 2.41 -3.61 14.57
N LEU A 60 3.17 -2.60 14.96
CA LEU A 60 3.43 -1.34 14.24
C LEU A 60 4.95 -1.08 14.16
N SER A 61 5.78 -2.12 14.34
CA SER A 61 7.24 -1.97 14.32
C SER A 61 7.78 -1.67 12.91
N SER A 62 8.94 -1.00 12.83
CA SER A 62 9.51 -0.55 11.55
C SER A 62 8.55 0.37 10.77
N ASN A 63 8.14 1.47 11.39
CA ASN A 63 7.32 2.53 10.79
C ASN A 63 7.95 3.90 11.07
N HIS A 64 7.20 5.00 10.89
CA HIS A 64 7.67 6.37 11.08
C HIS A 64 6.90 7.11 12.18
N ILE A 65 6.35 6.37 13.15
CA ILE A 65 5.53 6.89 14.24
C ILE A 65 6.41 7.69 15.21
N SER A 66 6.06 8.94 15.47
CA SER A 66 6.75 9.82 16.43
C SER A 66 6.05 9.97 17.78
N HIS A 67 4.73 9.75 17.84
CA HIS A 67 3.90 9.88 19.03
C HIS A 67 3.03 8.64 19.26
N ILE A 68 2.84 8.26 20.52
CA ILE A 68 1.93 7.19 20.91
C ILE A 68 0.57 7.81 21.21
N GLU A 69 -0.42 7.56 20.33
CA GLU A 69 -1.78 8.10 20.46
C GLU A 69 -2.82 7.13 19.86
N GLY A 70 -4.11 7.46 19.91
CA GLY A 70 -5.20 6.66 19.32
C GLY A 70 -5.52 5.31 20.00
N LEU A 71 -4.64 4.79 20.85
CA LEU A 71 -4.74 3.46 21.48
C LEU A 71 -5.78 3.36 22.61
N ASN A 72 -6.29 4.48 23.14
CA ASN A 72 -7.10 4.54 24.37
C ASN A 72 -8.36 3.64 24.40
N SER A 73 -8.86 3.23 23.23
CA SER A 73 -10.04 2.37 23.07
C SER A 73 -9.74 0.86 23.16
N LEU A 74 -8.46 0.48 23.09
CA LEU A 74 -8.03 -0.92 22.90
C LEU A 74 -7.87 -1.66 24.23
N ALA A 75 -8.91 -1.62 25.08
CA ALA A 75 -8.89 -2.24 26.40
C ALA A 75 -8.65 -3.78 26.38
N SER A 76 -8.85 -4.44 25.23
CA SER A 76 -8.54 -5.86 25.01
C SER A 76 -7.06 -6.16 24.72
N LEU A 77 -6.23 -5.15 24.45
CA LEU A 77 -4.88 -5.31 23.92
C LEU A 77 -3.96 -6.00 24.94
N ARG A 78 -3.14 -6.95 24.48
CA ARG A 78 -2.22 -7.77 25.29
C ARG A 78 -0.77 -7.69 24.83
N THR A 79 -0.55 -7.47 23.53
CA THR A 79 0.78 -7.26 22.94
C THR A 79 0.74 -6.00 22.08
N LEU A 80 1.65 -5.07 22.35
CA LEU A 80 1.91 -3.89 21.53
C LEU A 80 3.39 -3.88 21.13
N ASN A 81 3.65 -3.91 19.82
CA ASN A 81 4.99 -3.77 19.27
C ASN A 81 5.11 -2.46 18.48
N LEU A 82 6.00 -1.58 18.95
CA LEU A 82 6.29 -0.25 18.41
C LEU A 82 7.81 -0.06 18.17
N SER A 83 8.60 -1.14 18.15
CA SER A 83 10.05 -1.02 17.97
C SER A 83 10.43 -0.50 16.58
N CYS A 84 11.62 0.08 16.42
CA CYS A 84 12.07 0.66 15.15
C CYS A 84 11.10 1.75 14.64
N ASN A 85 10.85 2.75 15.47
CA ASN A 85 10.05 3.94 15.16
C ASN A 85 10.81 5.22 15.58
N LEU A 86 10.15 6.37 15.53
CA LEU A 86 10.74 7.69 15.81
C LEU A 86 10.27 8.28 17.15
N ILE A 87 9.78 7.43 18.07
CA ILE A 87 9.14 7.85 19.32
C ILE A 87 10.19 8.46 20.27
N THR A 88 9.91 9.64 20.83
CA THR A 88 10.81 10.38 21.75
C THR A 88 10.34 10.38 23.21
N LYS A 89 9.06 10.10 23.44
CA LYS A 89 8.42 10.07 24.77
C LYS A 89 7.41 8.92 24.84
N VAL A 90 7.31 8.26 25.99
CA VAL A 90 6.19 7.37 26.30
C VAL A 90 4.99 8.21 26.74
N GLU A 91 3.87 8.03 26.05
CA GLU A 91 2.58 8.67 26.29
C GLU A 91 1.44 7.79 25.72
N GLY A 92 0.17 8.21 25.79
CA GLY A 92 -0.94 7.54 25.10
C GLY A 92 -1.29 6.08 25.50
N LEU A 93 -0.68 5.53 26.56
CA LEU A 93 -0.94 4.16 27.03
C LEU A 93 -2.19 4.03 27.94
N ASN A 94 -2.92 5.13 28.17
CA ASN A 94 -4.12 5.18 29.00
C ASN A 94 -5.17 4.17 28.52
N GLY A 95 -5.78 3.42 29.46
CA GLY A 95 -6.83 2.44 29.15
C GLY A 95 -6.34 1.07 28.64
N LEU A 96 -5.03 0.88 28.43
CA LEU A 96 -4.45 -0.41 28.03
C LEU A 96 -4.32 -1.42 29.19
N VAL A 97 -5.36 -1.55 30.02
CA VAL A 97 -5.38 -2.31 31.28
C VAL A 97 -4.94 -3.77 31.13
N ASN A 98 -5.25 -4.41 29.99
CA ASN A 98 -4.90 -5.81 29.73
C ASN A 98 -3.54 -6.01 29.03
N LEU A 99 -2.74 -4.96 28.82
CA LEU A 99 -1.46 -5.04 28.12
C LEU A 99 -0.46 -5.87 28.94
N ILE A 100 0.14 -6.90 28.32
CA ILE A 100 1.08 -7.84 28.96
C ILE A 100 2.50 -7.62 28.43
N ARG A 101 2.63 -7.24 27.15
CA ARG A 101 3.90 -7.03 26.45
C ARG A 101 3.92 -5.70 25.73
N LEU A 102 4.92 -4.89 26.02
CA LEU A 102 5.20 -3.62 25.36
C LEU A 102 6.64 -3.63 24.82
N ASN A 103 6.80 -3.53 23.51
CA ASN A 103 8.11 -3.41 22.87
C ASN A 103 8.27 -2.01 22.27
N LEU A 104 9.24 -1.25 22.79
CA LEU A 104 9.59 0.12 22.40
C LEU A 104 11.07 0.23 22.00
N ALA A 105 11.76 -0.89 21.77
CA ALA A 105 13.18 -0.90 21.41
C ALA A 105 13.48 -0.17 20.08
N TYR A 106 14.71 0.28 19.88
CA TYR A 106 15.12 1.06 18.68
C TYR A 106 14.17 2.24 18.41
N ASN A 107 13.99 3.09 19.40
CA ASN A 107 13.32 4.38 19.29
C ASN A 107 14.28 5.49 19.78
N GLN A 108 13.78 6.71 19.96
CA GLN A 108 14.57 7.86 20.42
C GLN A 108 14.14 8.31 21.83
N ILE A 109 13.56 7.40 22.63
CA ILE A 109 12.88 7.73 23.89
C ILE A 109 13.86 8.23 24.94
N SER A 110 13.62 9.44 25.46
CA SER A 110 14.29 10.00 26.64
C SER A 110 13.35 10.25 27.82
N ASP A 111 12.02 10.22 27.59
CA ASP A 111 11.02 10.41 28.65
C ASP A 111 10.08 9.22 28.81
N LEU A 112 10.06 8.63 30.01
CA LEU A 112 9.26 7.48 30.39
C LEU A 112 7.97 7.82 31.17
N THR A 113 7.65 9.10 31.39
CA THR A 113 6.54 9.52 32.27
C THR A 113 5.16 8.94 31.91
N GLY A 114 4.90 8.58 30.64
CA GLY A 114 3.67 7.87 30.26
C GLY A 114 3.54 6.44 30.77
N LEU A 115 4.59 5.83 31.33
CA LEU A 115 4.49 4.53 32.02
C LEU A 115 3.80 4.64 33.39
N LEU A 116 3.71 5.86 33.96
CA LEU A 116 2.90 6.13 35.15
C LEU A 116 1.40 5.85 34.92
N TYR A 117 0.94 5.88 33.66
CA TYR A 117 -0.44 5.51 33.29
C TYR A 117 -0.72 4.01 33.34
N LEU A 118 0.30 3.18 33.58
CA LEU A 118 0.18 1.72 33.76
C LEU A 118 0.53 1.29 35.19
N HIS A 119 0.59 2.22 36.15
CA HIS A 119 0.82 1.92 37.57
C HIS A 119 -0.44 1.39 38.24
N GLY A 120 -0.27 0.43 39.16
CA GLY A 120 -1.37 -0.18 39.92
C GLY A 120 -1.66 -1.64 39.54
N ALA A 121 -2.13 -2.42 40.53
CA ALA A 121 -2.41 -3.85 40.43
C ALA A 121 -3.37 -4.26 39.29
N GLU A 122 -4.21 -3.36 38.78
CA GLU A 122 -5.14 -3.62 37.68
C GLU A 122 -4.44 -3.76 36.31
N TYR A 123 -3.28 -3.13 36.14
CA TYR A 123 -2.51 -3.13 34.88
C TYR A 123 -1.60 -4.36 34.79
N LYS A 124 -1.69 -5.08 33.66
CA LYS A 124 -1.14 -6.44 33.54
C LYS A 124 0.23 -6.51 32.86
N LEU A 125 0.96 -5.40 32.80
CA LEU A 125 2.23 -5.32 32.07
C LEU A 125 3.29 -6.18 32.76
N ARG A 126 3.81 -7.17 32.04
CA ARG A 126 4.82 -8.13 32.53
C ARG A 126 6.18 -7.94 31.88
N HIS A 127 6.20 -7.71 30.57
CA HIS A 127 7.44 -7.62 29.80
C HIS A 127 7.52 -6.28 29.08
N LEU A 128 8.59 -5.51 29.36
CA LEU A 128 8.85 -4.20 28.79
C LEU A 128 10.23 -4.18 28.13
N ASN A 129 10.27 -3.97 26.82
CA ASN A 129 11.53 -3.79 26.10
C ASN A 129 11.75 -2.32 25.72
N LEU A 130 12.88 -1.76 26.18
CA LEU A 130 13.31 -0.38 26.00
C LEU A 130 14.76 -0.29 25.46
N HIS A 131 15.40 -1.38 25.03
CA HIS A 131 16.79 -1.31 24.56
C HIS A 131 16.95 -0.42 23.32
N SER A 132 18.16 0.11 23.11
CA SER A 132 18.47 1.00 21.99
C SER A 132 17.57 2.26 21.96
N ASN A 133 17.45 2.95 23.09
CA ASN A 133 16.77 4.25 23.25
C ASN A 133 17.76 5.29 23.82
N ARG A 134 17.27 6.48 24.22
CA ARG A 134 18.06 7.61 24.75
C ARG A 134 17.77 7.89 26.22
N LEU A 135 17.65 6.85 27.04
CA LEU A 135 17.43 6.99 28.47
C LEU A 135 18.75 7.31 29.18
N ASP A 136 18.89 8.54 29.67
CA ASP A 136 20.10 9.02 30.38
C ASP A 136 20.00 8.87 31.92
N SER A 137 18.79 8.84 32.48
CA SER A 137 18.54 9.02 33.92
C SER A 137 18.09 7.74 34.64
N VAL A 138 18.96 7.21 35.52
CA VAL A 138 18.64 6.09 36.43
C VAL A 138 17.42 6.42 37.30
N ASN A 139 17.35 7.65 37.83
CA ASN A 139 16.31 8.06 38.77
C ASN A 139 14.92 8.11 38.09
N GLN A 140 14.86 8.61 36.85
CA GLN A 140 13.63 8.65 36.06
C GLN A 140 13.17 7.24 35.69
N LEU A 141 14.10 6.35 35.33
CA LEU A 141 13.81 4.93 35.11
C LEU A 141 13.20 4.29 36.37
N LEU A 142 13.89 4.36 37.51
CA LEU A 142 13.40 3.78 38.78
C LEU A 142 12.03 4.34 39.18
N GLN A 143 11.83 5.66 39.11
CA GLN A 143 10.56 6.31 39.41
C GLN A 143 9.41 5.83 38.50
N CYS A 144 9.68 5.63 37.21
CA CYS A 144 8.67 5.14 36.26
C CYS A 144 8.42 3.63 36.37
N MET A 145 9.38 2.85 36.89
CA MET A 145 9.24 1.40 37.10
C MET A 145 8.52 1.02 38.40
N LEU A 146 8.70 1.81 39.48
CA LEU A 146 8.31 1.43 40.86
C LEU A 146 6.83 1.04 41.07
N GLY A 147 5.89 1.61 40.31
CA GLY A 147 4.46 1.29 40.42
C GLY A 147 3.95 0.26 39.40
N LEU A 148 4.81 -0.32 38.57
CA LEU A 148 4.44 -1.38 37.62
C LEU A 148 4.39 -2.74 38.34
N GLU A 149 3.43 -2.92 39.24
CA GLU A 149 3.34 -4.05 40.19
C GLU A 149 3.41 -5.46 39.56
N ASN A 150 2.98 -5.61 38.30
CA ASN A 150 2.98 -6.89 37.58
C ASN A 150 4.24 -7.17 36.75
N LEU A 151 5.23 -6.26 36.74
CA LEU A 151 6.38 -6.30 35.83
C LEU A 151 7.39 -7.41 36.22
N SER A 152 7.67 -8.34 35.31
CA SER A 152 8.62 -9.44 35.49
C SER A 152 9.93 -9.24 34.75
N ASP A 153 9.91 -8.62 33.56
CA ASP A 153 11.08 -8.52 32.67
C ASP A 153 11.22 -7.11 32.08
N VAL A 154 12.42 -6.53 32.21
CA VAL A 154 12.78 -5.23 31.61
C VAL A 154 14.09 -5.34 30.85
N THR A 155 14.06 -5.06 29.55
CA THR A 155 15.24 -5.11 28.68
C THR A 155 15.73 -3.70 28.34
N LEU A 156 16.94 -3.33 28.75
CA LEU A 156 17.52 -1.98 28.60
C LEU A 156 18.72 -1.90 27.65
N SER A 157 19.37 -3.04 27.37
CA SER A 157 20.48 -3.20 26.43
C SER A 157 20.50 -4.62 25.87
N VAL A 158 21.02 -4.78 24.65
CA VAL A 158 21.23 -6.08 23.97
C VAL A 158 22.53 -5.98 23.17
N GLU A 159 23.39 -6.99 23.26
CA GLU A 159 24.64 -7.10 22.46
C GLU A 159 25.57 -5.86 22.53
N GLY A 160 25.58 -5.16 23.68
CA GLY A 160 26.39 -3.95 23.90
C GLY A 160 25.82 -2.67 23.31
N ALA A 161 24.80 -2.75 22.44
CA ALA A 161 23.98 -1.60 22.06
C ALA A 161 22.87 -1.39 23.10
N GLY A 162 22.78 -0.19 23.65
CA GLY A 162 21.88 0.08 24.77
C GLY A 162 21.65 1.55 25.03
N ASN A 163 20.84 1.82 26.04
CA ASN A 163 20.61 3.18 26.53
C ASN A 163 21.90 3.77 27.14
N SER A 164 22.05 5.09 27.09
CA SER A 164 23.15 5.85 27.69
C SER A 164 23.28 5.62 29.21
N VAL A 165 22.17 5.38 29.91
CA VAL A 165 22.17 4.96 31.33
C VAL A 165 22.93 3.64 31.56
N CYS A 166 23.03 2.77 30.55
CA CYS A 166 23.73 1.48 30.62
C CYS A 166 25.25 1.58 30.36
N SER A 167 25.77 2.72 29.90
CA SER A 167 27.20 2.95 29.67
C SER A 167 27.86 3.86 30.72
N SER A 168 27.08 4.40 31.66
CA SER A 168 27.59 5.14 32.81
C SER A 168 28.22 4.19 33.84
N PRO A 169 29.41 4.50 34.42
CA PRO A 169 30.09 3.65 35.39
C PRO A 169 29.48 3.74 36.81
N VAL A 170 28.16 3.59 36.91
CA VAL A 170 27.46 3.39 38.19
C VAL A 170 27.76 1.97 38.68
N ARG A 171 28.20 1.84 39.93
CA ARG A 171 28.70 0.57 40.48
C ARG A 171 27.62 -0.53 40.41
N HIS A 172 27.97 -1.68 39.84
CA HIS A 172 27.19 -2.91 39.99
C HIS A 172 27.12 -3.30 41.48
N ASN A 173 26.01 -2.98 42.15
CA ASN A 173 25.51 -3.68 43.35
C ASN A 173 24.13 -3.20 43.85
N GLU A 174 23.64 -2.02 43.45
CA GLU A 174 22.39 -1.43 44.01
C GLU A 174 21.11 -1.73 43.19
N LEU A 175 21.06 -2.88 42.50
CA LEU A 175 19.83 -3.43 41.91
C LEU A 175 19.50 -4.83 42.49
N CYS A 176 19.37 -4.92 43.82
CA CYS A 176 18.78 -6.09 44.46
C CYS A 176 18.11 -5.74 45.80
N VAL A 177 16.92 -6.32 46.04
CA VAL A 177 16.14 -6.35 47.29
C VAL A 177 15.73 -5.00 47.90
N CYS A 178 14.42 -4.69 47.89
CA CYS A 178 13.79 -3.98 49.03
C CYS A 178 12.25 -4.12 49.11
N VAL A 179 11.76 -5.28 49.60
CA VAL A 179 10.41 -5.39 50.21
C VAL A 179 10.47 -6.44 51.34
N CYS A 180 10.15 -6.04 52.58
CA CYS A 180 9.49 -6.81 53.67
C CYS A 180 9.80 -6.25 55.07
N VAL A 181 8.85 -6.37 56.01
CA VAL A 181 8.97 -5.97 57.44
C VAL A 181 8.34 -7.05 58.34
N PRO A 182 9.00 -7.46 59.44
CA PRO A 182 8.31 -8.05 60.61
C PRO A 182 8.79 -7.57 62.02
N PRO A 183 8.04 -7.82 63.14
CA PRO A 183 8.24 -7.13 64.46
C PRO A 183 8.24 -8.02 65.76
N LYS A 184 8.61 -7.48 66.96
CA LYS A 184 7.92 -7.58 68.31
C LYS A 184 8.73 -7.35 69.64
N ALA A 185 7.97 -7.16 70.76
CA ALA A 185 8.28 -7.16 72.24
C ALA A 185 8.77 -5.81 72.88
N ILE A 186 8.82 -5.49 74.20
CA ILE A 186 8.80 -6.13 75.57
C ILE A 186 8.07 -5.17 76.59
N VAL A 187 6.99 -5.48 77.38
CA VAL A 187 6.76 -6.10 78.75
C VAL A 187 6.79 -5.17 80.02
N GLU A 188 5.89 -5.46 81.01
CA GLU A 188 5.71 -4.93 82.41
C GLU A 188 5.16 -3.48 82.65
N GLU A 189 4.60 -3.04 83.81
CA GLU A 189 4.41 -3.56 85.22
C GLU A 189 3.11 -2.98 85.92
N ARG A 190 2.82 -3.24 87.22
CA ARG A 190 1.75 -2.56 88.04
C ARG A 190 1.79 -2.78 89.59
N ASP A 191 1.32 -1.76 90.34
CA ASP A 191 0.74 -1.74 91.73
C ASP A 191 1.62 -1.95 93.01
N GLN A 192 1.98 -0.85 93.73
CA GLN A 192 2.24 -0.83 95.20
C GLN A 192 1.98 0.55 95.85
N GLU A 193 0.96 0.73 96.73
CA GLU A 193 0.87 1.77 97.80
C GLU A 193 -0.47 1.68 98.58
N ARG A 194 -0.58 0.91 99.69
CA ARG A 194 -1.86 0.86 100.45
C ARG A 194 -1.87 0.55 101.96
N GLU A 195 -0.74 0.31 102.64
CA GLU A 195 -0.76 -0.38 103.96
C GLU A 195 -0.38 0.45 105.21
N ARG A 196 -0.02 1.73 105.09
CA ARG A 196 0.70 2.46 106.18
C ARG A 196 -0.14 3.04 107.34
N ARG A 197 -1.49 3.03 107.32
CA ARG A 197 -2.32 3.89 108.22
C ARG A 197 -2.79 3.33 109.57
N TRP A 198 -2.62 2.05 109.87
CA TRP A 198 -3.42 1.36 110.90
C TRP A 198 -3.05 1.58 112.39
N LYS A 199 -1.85 2.08 112.74
CA LYS A 199 -1.22 1.80 114.06
C LYS A 199 -1.27 2.90 115.15
N ALA A 200 -2.02 4.00 115.01
CA ALA A 200 -1.82 5.19 115.84
C ALA A 200 -2.71 5.35 117.11
N GLU A 201 -3.87 4.69 117.22
CA GLU A 201 -4.97 5.22 118.05
C GLU A 201 -4.98 4.85 119.56
N GLN A 202 -4.25 3.83 120.01
CA GLN A 202 -4.53 3.23 121.34
C GLN A 202 -4.01 3.99 122.57
N ALA A 203 -3.05 4.91 122.43
CA ALA A 203 -2.27 5.42 123.57
C ALA A 203 -3.01 6.38 124.53
N VAL A 204 -4.06 7.07 124.08
CA VAL A 204 -4.54 8.33 124.71
C VAL A 204 -5.35 8.13 126.00
N ARG A 205 -5.99 6.96 126.19
CA ARG A 205 -7.04 6.76 127.22
C ARG A 205 -6.60 6.78 128.69
N LYS A 206 -5.31 6.94 129.01
CA LYS A 206 -4.78 6.78 130.38
C LYS A 206 -4.51 8.08 131.15
N LEU A 207 -4.66 9.24 130.51
CA LEU A 207 -4.42 10.57 131.12
C LEU A 207 -5.69 11.26 131.66
N THR A 208 -6.82 10.54 131.72
CA THR A 208 -8.17 11.13 131.85
C THR A 208 -8.54 11.66 133.24
N GLU A 209 -8.03 11.08 134.32
CA GLU A 209 -8.61 11.32 135.67
C GLU A 209 -8.04 12.54 136.41
N GLN A 210 -6.75 12.84 136.28
CA GLN A 210 -6.10 13.85 137.15
C GLN A 210 -6.38 15.32 136.80
N MET A 211 -6.86 15.64 135.59
CA MET A 211 -7.24 17.03 135.25
C MET A 211 -8.54 17.50 135.91
N LYS A 212 -9.45 16.58 136.28
CA LYS A 212 -10.85 16.92 136.59
C LYS A 212 -11.05 17.84 137.79
N THR A 213 -10.20 17.76 138.82
CA THR A 213 -10.42 18.44 140.11
C THR A 213 -9.84 19.85 140.21
N LEU A 214 -8.79 20.18 139.43
CA LEU A 214 -8.27 21.55 139.34
C LEU A 214 -9.00 22.38 138.27
N GLN A 215 -9.68 21.73 137.32
CA GLN A 215 -10.37 22.40 136.23
C GLN A 215 -11.72 23.03 136.64
N THR A 216 -12.36 22.54 137.70
CA THR A 216 -13.67 23.02 138.20
C THR A 216 -13.63 24.38 138.88
N GLN A 217 -12.46 24.86 139.32
CA GLN A 217 -12.29 26.22 139.87
C GLN A 217 -11.86 27.24 138.81
N ALA A 218 -11.41 26.80 137.63
CA ALA A 218 -10.96 27.66 136.53
C ALA A 218 -11.99 27.84 135.40
N SER A 219 -13.18 27.24 135.51
CA SER A 219 -14.27 27.35 134.54
C SER A 219 -15.14 28.59 134.76
N GLN A 220 -15.56 28.86 136.00
CA GLN A 220 -16.64 29.81 136.30
C GLN A 220 -16.34 31.27 135.86
N GLU A 221 -15.08 31.71 135.85
CA GLU A 221 -14.72 33.04 135.32
C GLU A 221 -14.51 33.08 133.79
N LYS A 222 -14.25 31.93 133.14
CA LYS A 222 -14.00 31.87 131.69
C LYS A 222 -15.25 31.73 130.84
N ASP A 223 -16.34 31.24 131.42
CA ASP A 223 -17.51 30.89 130.63
C ASP A 223 -18.40 32.10 130.26
N LEU A 224 -18.37 33.21 131.02
CA LEU A 224 -19.04 34.46 130.62
C LEU A 224 -18.46 35.04 129.30
N GLN A 225 -17.12 35.09 129.16
CA GLN A 225 -16.49 35.61 127.94
C GLN A 225 -16.66 34.68 126.72
N ARG A 226 -16.90 33.38 126.96
CA ARG A 226 -17.13 32.39 125.89
C ARG A 226 -18.51 32.48 125.27
N PHE A 227 -19.55 32.83 126.04
CA PHE A 227 -20.91 32.91 125.51
C PHE A 227 -21.05 33.97 124.41
N ASP A 228 -20.52 35.18 124.61
CA ASP A 228 -20.53 36.26 123.59
C ASP A 228 -19.75 35.88 122.33
N HIS A 229 -18.58 35.27 122.48
CA HIS A 229 -17.77 34.83 121.33
C HIS A 229 -18.42 33.67 120.57
N LEU A 230 -19.11 32.75 121.26
CA LEU A 230 -19.84 31.66 120.61
C LEU A 230 -21.10 32.16 119.89
N ALA A 231 -21.87 33.06 120.52
CA ALA A 231 -23.05 33.67 119.93
C ALA A 231 -22.71 34.47 118.66
N THR A 232 -21.69 35.33 118.72
CA THR A 232 -21.24 36.12 117.56
C THR A 232 -20.63 35.25 116.45
N PHE A 233 -19.97 34.14 116.78
CA PHE A 233 -19.48 33.18 115.78
C PHE A 233 -20.63 32.40 115.11
N GLN A 234 -21.63 31.95 115.88
CA GLN A 234 -22.81 31.28 115.31
C GLN A 234 -23.64 32.24 114.42
N MET A 235 -23.84 33.49 114.86
CA MET A 235 -24.50 34.54 114.07
C MET A 235 -23.82 34.73 112.70
N LYS A 236 -22.49 34.91 112.69
CA LYS A 236 -21.71 35.04 111.44
C LYS A 236 -21.80 33.80 110.56
N ARG A 237 -21.72 32.60 111.14
CA ARG A 237 -21.80 31.34 110.39
C ARG A 237 -23.20 31.10 109.81
N SER A 238 -24.26 31.54 110.49
CA SER A 238 -25.62 31.55 109.94
C SER A 238 -25.72 32.49 108.74
N GLN A 239 -25.22 33.73 108.89
CA GLN A 239 -25.24 34.74 107.82
C GLN A 239 -24.45 34.29 106.57
N GLU A 240 -23.30 33.62 106.76
CA GLU A 240 -22.55 33.01 105.66
C GLU A 240 -23.34 31.93 104.92
N LEU A 241 -24.10 31.10 105.63
CA LEU A 241 -24.91 30.03 105.04
C LEU A 241 -26.12 30.60 104.29
N GLU A 242 -26.78 31.62 104.82
CA GLU A 242 -27.83 32.37 104.10
C GLU A 242 -27.29 33.04 102.83
N ASN A 243 -26.13 33.70 102.91
CA ASN A 243 -25.49 34.32 101.75
C ASN A 243 -25.12 33.28 100.66
N LYS A 244 -24.61 32.11 101.07
CA LYS A 244 -24.31 30.98 100.16
C LYS A 244 -25.60 30.40 99.55
N ALA A 245 -26.67 30.24 100.33
CA ALA A 245 -27.97 29.80 99.83
C ALA A 245 -28.58 30.81 98.83
N SER A 246 -28.50 32.11 99.13
CA SER A 246 -28.96 33.19 98.24
C SER A 246 -28.19 33.22 96.91
N ALA A 247 -26.86 33.03 96.95
CA ALA A 247 -26.04 32.91 95.75
C ALA A 247 -26.45 31.70 94.89
N LEU A 248 -26.57 30.51 95.49
CA LEU A 248 -26.98 29.28 94.78
C LEU A 248 -28.41 29.38 94.21
N MET A 249 -29.33 30.07 94.89
CA MET A 249 -30.68 30.32 94.33
C MET A 249 -30.64 31.20 93.08
N ARG A 250 -29.85 32.29 93.07
CA ARG A 250 -29.66 33.13 91.88
C ARG A 250 -29.02 32.35 90.73
N GLU A 251 -28.05 31.51 91.03
CA GLU A 251 -27.37 30.67 90.04
C GLU A 251 -28.34 29.63 89.42
N LEU A 252 -29.21 29.04 90.25
CA LEU A 252 -30.31 28.17 89.80
C LEU A 252 -31.34 28.92 88.93
N GLU A 253 -31.64 30.17 89.23
CA GLU A 253 -32.55 31.01 88.42
C GLU A 253 -31.94 31.37 87.06
N ILE A 254 -30.64 31.69 87.00
CA ILE A 254 -29.91 31.93 85.75
C ILE A 254 -29.89 30.65 84.89
N GLN A 255 -29.61 29.49 85.49
CA GLN A 255 -29.69 28.18 84.82
C GLN A 255 -31.11 27.91 84.25
N ARG A 256 -32.16 28.19 85.04
CA ARG A 256 -33.56 28.05 84.61
C ARG A 256 -33.94 29.03 83.50
N ALA A 257 -33.43 30.26 83.50
CA ALA A 257 -33.65 31.24 82.44
C ALA A 257 -32.97 30.82 81.12
N SER A 258 -31.71 30.37 81.21
CA SER A 258 -30.97 29.79 80.06
C SER A 258 -31.71 28.60 79.45
N LEU A 259 -32.18 27.65 80.28
CA LEU A 259 -32.92 26.48 79.81
C LEU A 259 -34.23 26.84 79.08
N ARG A 260 -34.91 27.92 79.49
CA ARG A 260 -36.08 28.45 78.76
C ARG A 260 -35.66 28.99 77.39
N GLN A 261 -34.65 29.86 77.35
CA GLN A 261 -34.13 30.44 76.10
C GLN A 261 -33.68 29.35 75.09
N HIS A 262 -33.07 28.26 75.57
CA HIS A 262 -32.70 27.13 74.72
C HIS A 262 -33.90 26.34 74.19
N LYS A 263 -34.99 26.17 74.97
CA LYS A 263 -36.24 25.55 74.49
C LYS A 263 -36.92 26.39 73.42
N ASP A 264 -36.91 27.72 73.55
CA ASP A 264 -37.56 28.60 72.57
C ASP A 264 -36.77 28.70 71.26
N LYS A 265 -35.43 28.71 71.32
CA LYS A 265 -34.57 28.53 70.12
C LYS A 265 -34.83 27.18 69.43
N LEU A 266 -35.05 26.10 70.19
CA LEU A 266 -35.39 24.79 69.62
C LEU A 266 -36.73 24.81 68.88
N ARG A 267 -37.77 25.50 69.40
CA ARG A 267 -39.06 25.66 68.72
C ARG A 267 -38.91 26.36 67.37
N GLN A 268 -38.22 27.50 67.34
CA GLN A 268 -37.97 28.30 66.13
C GLN A 268 -37.27 27.48 65.03
N LEU A 269 -36.34 26.59 65.40
CA LEU A 269 -35.66 25.72 64.44
C LEU A 269 -36.59 24.63 63.84
N HIS A 270 -37.55 24.10 64.61
CA HIS A 270 -38.53 23.14 64.10
C HIS A 270 -39.53 23.81 63.14
N GLU A 271 -39.97 25.03 63.44
CA GLU A 271 -40.85 25.82 62.57
C GLU A 271 -40.16 26.17 61.22
N LEU A 272 -38.87 26.53 61.26
CA LEU A 272 -38.07 26.78 60.06
C LEU A 272 -37.82 25.52 59.22
N LEU A 273 -37.63 24.34 59.84
CA LEU A 273 -37.54 23.07 59.12
C LEU A 273 -38.86 22.70 58.44
N ALA A 274 -39.99 22.78 59.17
CA ALA A 274 -41.31 22.46 58.62
C ALA A 274 -41.69 23.35 57.41
N SER A 275 -41.37 24.65 57.47
CA SER A 275 -41.62 25.55 56.34
C SER A 275 -40.76 25.23 55.11
N ARG A 276 -39.48 24.85 55.29
CA ARG A 276 -38.60 24.41 54.18
C ARG A 276 -39.07 23.11 53.55
N GLU A 277 -39.48 22.13 54.34
CA GLU A 277 -40.03 20.87 53.81
C GLU A 277 -41.31 21.11 52.98
N GLN A 278 -42.16 22.04 53.41
CA GLN A 278 -43.38 22.40 52.68
C GLN A 278 -43.08 23.11 51.34
N VAL A 279 -42.02 23.93 51.26
CA VAL A 279 -41.56 24.54 50.01
C VAL A 279 -41.03 23.47 49.05
N HIS A 280 -40.09 22.63 49.48
CA HIS A 280 -39.54 21.58 48.63
C HIS A 280 -40.59 20.58 48.11
N ARG A 281 -41.64 20.29 48.91
CA ARG A 281 -42.75 19.43 48.46
C ARG A 281 -43.49 20.02 47.25
N LYS A 282 -43.78 21.32 47.28
CA LYS A 282 -44.40 22.03 46.14
C LYS A 282 -43.47 22.13 44.92
N GLU A 283 -42.17 22.30 45.13
CA GLU A 283 -41.16 22.29 44.05
C GLU A 283 -40.99 20.92 43.37
N LEU A 284 -41.37 19.84 44.05
CA LEU A 284 -41.41 18.48 43.51
C LEU A 284 -42.73 18.20 42.78
N GLU A 285 -43.87 18.63 43.34
CA GLU A 285 -45.20 18.52 42.72
C GLU A 285 -45.29 19.24 41.35
N GLY A 286 -44.50 20.30 41.13
CA GLY A 286 -44.45 21.04 39.87
C GLY A 286 -43.52 20.48 38.78
N ARG A 287 -42.93 19.29 38.94
CA ARG A 287 -41.98 18.72 37.96
C ARG A 287 -42.60 17.56 37.18
N LEU A 288 -42.51 17.63 35.85
CA LEU A 288 -42.89 16.53 34.94
C LEU A 288 -42.16 15.23 35.35
N VAL A 289 -42.94 14.23 35.77
CA VAL A 289 -42.42 12.94 36.21
C VAL A 289 -42.00 12.11 34.98
N PRO A 290 -40.74 11.64 34.89
CA PRO A 290 -40.31 10.77 33.80
C PRO A 290 -41.19 9.52 33.70
N GLY A 291 -41.78 9.29 32.53
CA GLY A 291 -42.73 8.19 32.30
C GLY A 291 -44.19 8.48 32.65
N GLY A 292 -44.53 9.65 33.19
CA GLY A 292 -45.92 10.11 33.33
C GLY A 292 -46.59 10.42 31.99
N ALA A 293 -47.92 10.43 31.92
CA ALA A 293 -48.67 10.57 30.66
C ALA A 293 -48.33 11.85 29.88
N GLU A 294 -48.21 13.00 30.55
CA GLU A 294 -47.83 14.28 29.91
C GLU A 294 -46.42 14.22 29.31
N PHE A 295 -45.47 13.57 30.01
CA PHE A 295 -44.12 13.35 29.49
C PHE A 295 -44.12 12.43 28.27
N GLN A 296 -44.92 11.35 28.30
CA GLN A 296 -45.10 10.45 27.15
C GLN A 296 -45.72 11.17 25.96
N GLU A 297 -46.70 12.05 26.15
CA GLU A 297 -47.32 12.81 25.05
C GLU A 297 -46.35 13.83 24.43
N VAL A 298 -45.59 14.57 25.24
CA VAL A 298 -44.57 15.50 24.74
C VAL A 298 -43.47 14.76 23.97
N VAL A 299 -42.99 13.62 24.49
CA VAL A 299 -42.02 12.77 23.78
C VAL A 299 -42.62 12.21 22.48
N ALA A 300 -43.87 11.76 22.47
CA ALA A 300 -44.52 11.25 21.27
C ALA A 300 -44.68 12.32 20.17
N ARG A 301 -44.98 13.57 20.54
CA ARG A 301 -45.04 14.69 19.58
C ARG A 301 -43.67 15.02 18.98
N GLU A 302 -42.60 15.05 19.78
CA GLU A 302 -41.24 15.27 19.26
C GLU A 302 -40.76 14.09 18.40
N VAL A 303 -41.03 12.84 18.81
CA VAL A 303 -40.71 11.65 17.99
C VAL A 303 -41.43 11.71 16.64
N ALA A 304 -42.74 11.98 16.61
CA ALA A 304 -43.47 12.13 15.36
C ALA A 304 -42.92 13.28 14.48
N GLY A 305 -42.55 14.41 15.10
CA GLY A 305 -41.91 15.54 14.42
C GLY A 305 -40.50 15.22 13.88
N VAL A 306 -39.76 14.32 14.53
CA VAL A 306 -38.48 13.79 14.04
C VAL A 306 -38.69 12.79 12.90
N GLU A 307 -39.62 11.85 13.05
CA GLU A 307 -39.97 10.86 12.02
C GLU A 307 -40.45 11.52 10.72
N GLN A 308 -41.30 12.56 10.82
CA GLN A 308 -41.77 13.31 9.64
C GLN A 308 -40.63 14.02 8.91
N ARG A 309 -39.67 14.61 9.64
CA ARG A 309 -38.45 15.22 9.05
C ARG A 309 -37.57 14.15 8.38
N HIS A 310 -37.44 12.97 8.96
CA HIS A 310 -36.70 11.86 8.33
C HIS A 310 -37.43 11.29 7.10
N ALA A 311 -38.76 11.23 7.09
CA ALA A 311 -39.55 10.81 5.92
C ALA A 311 -39.36 11.78 4.75
N GLN A 312 -39.46 13.10 5.00
CA GLN A 312 -39.19 14.14 3.99
C GLN A 312 -37.74 14.07 3.47
N SER A 313 -36.77 13.90 4.37
CA SER A 313 -35.35 13.78 4.01
C SER A 313 -35.07 12.54 3.15
N ARG A 314 -35.80 11.43 3.39
CA ARG A 314 -35.69 10.17 2.64
C ARG A 314 -36.27 10.29 1.24
N ALA A 315 -37.50 10.83 1.10
CA ALA A 315 -38.10 11.09 -0.21
C ALA A 315 -37.21 12.02 -1.05
N GLY A 316 -36.69 13.09 -0.44
CA GLY A 316 -35.72 14.00 -1.07
C GLY A 316 -34.33 13.40 -1.32
N LEU A 317 -34.04 12.15 -0.91
CA LEU A 317 -32.87 11.37 -1.32
C LEU A 317 -33.24 10.36 -2.41
N GLU A 318 -34.42 9.74 -2.33
CA GLU A 318 -34.98 8.82 -3.32
C GLU A 318 -35.17 9.53 -4.69
N ASP A 319 -35.71 10.75 -4.72
CA ASP A 319 -35.81 11.57 -5.94
C ASP A 319 -34.43 11.89 -6.56
N ARG A 320 -33.44 12.22 -5.72
CA ARG A 320 -32.07 12.50 -6.19
C ARG A 320 -31.37 11.24 -6.70
N LEU A 321 -31.63 10.08 -6.09
CA LEU A 321 -31.14 8.79 -6.57
C LEU A 321 -31.78 8.42 -7.91
N ALA A 322 -33.09 8.67 -8.08
CA ALA A 322 -33.80 8.47 -9.35
C ALA A 322 -33.24 9.37 -10.47
N GLN A 323 -33.02 10.67 -10.20
CA GLN A 323 -32.38 11.58 -11.16
C GLN A 323 -30.95 11.16 -11.52
N ALA A 324 -30.13 10.78 -10.53
CA ALA A 324 -28.77 10.29 -10.78
C ALA A 324 -28.77 8.99 -11.61
N THR A 325 -29.70 8.08 -11.35
CA THR A 325 -29.88 6.84 -12.13
C THR A 325 -30.28 7.17 -13.58
N GLN A 326 -31.22 8.10 -13.79
CA GLN A 326 -31.65 8.51 -15.13
C GLN A 326 -30.51 9.18 -15.93
N GLN A 327 -29.72 10.03 -15.27
CA GLN A 327 -28.52 10.63 -15.87
C GLN A 327 -27.46 9.58 -16.23
N TYR A 328 -27.27 8.58 -15.36
CA TYR A 328 -26.34 7.47 -15.64
C TYR A 328 -26.78 6.63 -16.83
N THR A 329 -28.07 6.25 -16.94
CA THR A 329 -28.57 5.51 -18.10
C THR A 329 -28.49 6.30 -19.40
N ALA A 330 -28.73 7.62 -19.37
CA ALA A 330 -28.55 8.46 -20.56
C ALA A 330 -27.08 8.48 -21.02
N LEU A 331 -26.13 8.52 -20.08
CA LEU A 331 -24.70 8.45 -20.37
C LEU A 331 -24.29 7.06 -20.91
N GLU A 332 -24.87 5.96 -20.39
CA GLU A 332 -24.65 4.62 -20.95
C GLU A 332 -25.15 4.52 -22.41
N ASP A 333 -26.29 5.11 -22.74
CA ASP A 333 -26.81 5.13 -24.11
C ASP A 333 -25.95 6.00 -25.05
N GLU A 334 -25.43 7.13 -24.57
CA GLU A 334 -24.42 7.92 -25.31
C GLU A 334 -23.15 7.10 -25.59
N PHE A 335 -22.63 6.37 -24.59
CA PHE A 335 -21.47 5.48 -24.77
C PHE A 335 -21.76 4.34 -25.75
N ARG A 336 -22.95 3.71 -25.69
CA ARG A 336 -23.37 2.66 -26.64
C ARG A 336 -23.47 3.20 -28.07
N MET A 337 -23.99 4.41 -28.24
CA MET A 337 -24.07 5.05 -29.56
C MET A 337 -22.66 5.39 -30.10
N ALA A 338 -21.76 5.91 -29.26
CA ALA A 338 -20.37 6.16 -29.64
C ALA A 338 -19.62 4.88 -30.05
N LEU A 339 -19.77 3.79 -29.28
CA LEU A 339 -19.19 2.49 -29.62
C LEU A 339 -19.76 1.93 -30.94
N THR A 340 -21.06 2.14 -31.20
CA THR A 340 -21.70 1.72 -32.46
C THR A 340 -21.16 2.51 -33.66
N ILE A 341 -20.91 3.81 -33.48
CA ILE A 341 -20.32 4.67 -34.52
C ILE A 341 -18.88 4.22 -34.82
N GLU A 342 -18.03 4.01 -33.82
CA GLU A 342 -16.66 3.55 -34.08
C GLU A 342 -16.60 2.13 -34.65
N ALA A 343 -17.48 1.21 -34.23
CA ALA A 343 -17.59 -0.11 -34.85
C ALA A 343 -17.92 -0.05 -36.36
N ALA A 344 -18.78 0.90 -36.77
CA ALA A 344 -19.05 1.17 -38.18
C ALA A 344 -17.80 1.72 -38.90
N ARG A 345 -17.07 2.67 -38.28
CA ARG A 345 -15.84 3.25 -38.84
C ARG A 345 -14.70 2.22 -38.99
N PHE A 346 -14.54 1.32 -38.02
CA PHE A 346 -13.61 0.18 -38.15
C PHE A 346 -13.99 -0.72 -39.33
N THR A 347 -15.28 -1.01 -39.52
CA THR A 347 -15.79 -1.80 -40.67
C THR A 347 -15.49 -1.10 -42.01
N GLU A 348 -15.61 0.23 -42.09
CA GLU A 348 -15.25 0.99 -43.31
C GLU A 348 -13.74 0.93 -43.61
N VAL A 349 -12.90 1.00 -42.57
CA VAL A 349 -11.43 0.88 -42.69
C VAL A 349 -11.02 -0.52 -43.12
N GLU A 350 -11.60 -1.56 -42.54
CA GLU A 350 -11.38 -2.97 -42.92
C GLU A 350 -11.70 -3.20 -44.41
N GLN A 351 -12.89 -2.76 -44.86
CA GLN A 351 -13.26 -2.79 -46.28
C GLN A 351 -12.32 -1.93 -47.16
N GLY A 352 -11.70 -0.88 -46.61
CA GLY A 352 -10.64 -0.11 -47.26
C GLY A 352 -9.36 -0.93 -47.47
N CYS A 353 -8.88 -1.58 -46.41
CA CYS A 353 -7.71 -2.47 -46.42
C CYS A 353 -7.89 -3.67 -47.36
N ASP A 354 -9.08 -4.27 -47.43
CA ASP A 354 -9.40 -5.35 -48.37
C ASP A 354 -9.32 -4.88 -49.83
N ARG A 355 -9.92 -3.72 -50.14
CA ARG A 355 -9.86 -3.13 -51.49
C ARG A 355 -8.41 -2.82 -51.90
N LEU A 356 -7.61 -2.25 -51.00
CA LEU A 356 -6.19 -1.99 -51.25
C LEU A 356 -5.38 -3.28 -51.42
N SER A 357 -5.69 -4.33 -50.65
CA SER A 357 -5.05 -5.65 -50.78
C SER A 357 -5.40 -6.33 -52.10
N ALA A 358 -6.64 -6.19 -52.56
CA ALA A 358 -7.10 -6.68 -53.85
C ALA A 358 -6.36 -5.96 -55.01
N GLU A 359 -6.26 -4.63 -54.99
CA GLU A 359 -5.48 -3.88 -56.01
C GLU A 359 -3.98 -4.23 -55.96
N LEU A 360 -3.39 -4.35 -54.77
CA LEU A 360 -2.00 -4.77 -54.61
C LEU A 360 -1.75 -6.16 -55.20
N SER A 361 -2.73 -7.09 -55.11
CA SER A 361 -2.63 -8.41 -55.73
C SER A 361 -2.62 -8.32 -57.27
N LYS A 362 -3.45 -7.45 -57.87
CA LYS A 362 -3.48 -7.21 -59.32
C LYS A 362 -2.16 -6.59 -59.81
N VAL A 363 -1.64 -5.60 -59.08
CA VAL A 363 -0.35 -4.96 -59.41
C VAL A 363 0.80 -5.96 -59.31
N LYS A 364 0.83 -6.82 -58.29
CA LYS A 364 1.82 -7.93 -58.17
C LYS A 364 1.72 -8.92 -59.33
N ALA A 365 0.51 -9.28 -59.76
CA ALA A 365 0.31 -10.17 -60.92
C ALA A 365 0.80 -9.52 -62.23
N ALA A 366 0.50 -8.23 -62.44
CA ALA A 366 0.97 -7.47 -63.60
C ALA A 366 2.52 -7.35 -63.62
N LEU A 367 3.14 -7.09 -62.46
CA LEU A 367 4.60 -7.02 -62.32
C LEU A 367 5.28 -8.38 -62.59
N SER A 368 4.68 -9.48 -62.13
CA SER A 368 5.17 -10.83 -62.46
C SER A 368 5.11 -11.09 -63.97
N GLN A 369 4.03 -10.67 -64.64
CA GLN A 369 3.90 -10.81 -66.09
C GLN A 369 4.91 -9.94 -66.88
N THR A 370 5.21 -8.71 -66.43
CA THR A 370 6.23 -7.88 -67.10
C THR A 370 7.64 -8.45 -66.88
N GLN A 371 7.99 -8.89 -65.67
CA GLN A 371 9.27 -9.56 -65.40
C GLN A 371 9.43 -10.86 -66.21
N GLN A 372 8.35 -11.62 -66.43
CA GLN A 372 8.40 -12.82 -67.27
C GLN A 372 8.68 -12.46 -68.74
N ARG A 373 8.04 -11.42 -69.28
CA ARG A 373 8.32 -10.90 -70.64
C ARG A 373 9.74 -10.36 -70.77
N GLU A 374 10.25 -9.66 -69.75
CA GLU A 374 11.62 -9.17 -69.70
C GLU A 374 12.65 -10.31 -69.75
N ARG A 375 12.43 -11.39 -68.98
CA ARG A 375 13.28 -12.60 -69.03
C ARG A 375 13.24 -13.27 -70.40
N GLN A 376 12.07 -13.34 -71.05
CA GLN A 376 11.92 -13.87 -72.40
C GLN A 376 12.67 -13.00 -73.43
N ALA A 377 12.55 -11.68 -73.36
CA ALA A 377 13.30 -10.76 -74.20
C ALA A 377 14.82 -10.87 -73.97
N GLY A 378 15.26 -11.02 -72.72
CA GLY A 378 16.66 -11.26 -72.36
C GLY A 378 17.22 -12.56 -72.98
N GLY A 379 16.43 -13.64 -72.98
CA GLY A 379 16.77 -14.90 -73.66
C GLY A 379 16.95 -14.70 -75.18
N LEU A 380 15.98 -14.06 -75.84
CA LEU A 380 16.06 -13.75 -77.27
C LEU A 380 17.28 -12.87 -77.62
N VAL A 381 17.63 -11.90 -76.75
CA VAL A 381 18.83 -11.08 -76.92
C VAL A 381 20.12 -11.91 -76.77
N GLN A 382 20.15 -12.89 -75.86
CA GLN A 382 21.29 -13.81 -75.73
C GLN A 382 21.42 -14.73 -76.96
N GLU A 383 20.32 -15.28 -77.46
CA GLU A 383 20.28 -16.10 -78.69
C GLU A 383 20.75 -15.31 -79.92
N LEU A 384 20.23 -14.09 -80.11
CA LEU A 384 20.68 -13.18 -81.17
C LEU A 384 22.18 -12.83 -81.03
N THR A 385 22.65 -12.59 -79.81
CA THR A 385 24.08 -12.29 -79.55
C THR A 385 24.97 -13.49 -79.86
N ALA A 386 24.54 -14.70 -79.51
CA ALA A 386 25.24 -15.95 -79.83
C ALA A 386 25.28 -16.17 -81.36
N MET A 387 24.15 -15.98 -82.05
CA MET A 387 24.06 -16.09 -83.51
C MET A 387 24.97 -15.07 -84.21
N VAL A 388 24.98 -13.81 -83.77
CA VAL A 388 25.89 -12.77 -84.30
C VAL A 388 27.36 -13.13 -84.07
N LYS A 389 27.70 -13.72 -82.92
CA LYS A 389 29.06 -14.20 -82.61
C LYS A 389 29.47 -15.38 -83.50
N GLU A 390 28.56 -16.33 -83.75
CA GLU A 390 28.78 -17.47 -84.64
C GLU A 390 28.99 -17.01 -86.10
N GLN A 391 28.12 -16.14 -86.61
CA GLN A 391 28.25 -15.58 -87.96
C GLN A 391 29.54 -14.78 -88.11
N LYS A 392 29.97 -14.04 -87.08
CA LYS A 392 31.27 -13.37 -87.05
C LYS A 392 32.43 -14.37 -87.14
N SER A 393 32.37 -15.50 -86.45
CA SER A 393 33.36 -16.58 -86.55
C SER A 393 33.45 -17.12 -87.99
N ARG A 394 32.30 -17.54 -88.56
CA ARG A 394 32.19 -18.03 -89.94
C ARG A 394 32.74 -17.03 -90.95
N ILE A 395 32.46 -15.74 -90.81
CA ILE A 395 33.01 -14.68 -91.66
C ILE A 395 34.54 -14.62 -91.53
N THR A 396 35.11 -14.73 -90.32
CA THR A 396 36.57 -14.74 -90.15
C THR A 396 37.25 -16.01 -90.68
N GLU A 397 36.59 -17.17 -90.56
CA GLU A 397 37.05 -18.46 -91.09
C GLU A 397 37.04 -18.47 -92.62
N LEU A 398 35.94 -18.07 -93.25
CA LEU A 398 35.85 -17.88 -94.71
C LEU A 398 36.88 -16.86 -95.21
N SER A 399 37.08 -15.77 -94.45
CA SER A 399 38.11 -14.76 -94.75
C SER A 399 39.54 -15.26 -94.54
N LYS A 400 39.74 -16.34 -93.77
CA LYS A 400 41.03 -17.06 -93.67
C LYS A 400 41.19 -18.03 -94.85
N ALA A 401 40.24 -18.94 -95.05
CA ALA A 401 40.25 -19.90 -96.16
C ALA A 401 40.44 -19.23 -97.53
N LYS A 402 39.80 -18.06 -97.76
CA LYS A 402 40.02 -17.25 -98.97
C LYS A 402 41.46 -16.73 -99.13
N ARG A 403 42.12 -16.33 -98.03
CA ARG A 403 43.54 -15.91 -98.06
C ARG A 403 44.44 -17.11 -98.32
N ASP A 404 44.21 -18.21 -97.61
CA ASP A 404 45.01 -19.43 -97.69
C ASP A 404 44.96 -20.02 -99.12
N ALA A 405 43.76 -20.10 -99.72
CA ALA A 405 43.58 -20.50 -101.13
C ALA A 405 44.24 -19.53 -102.13
N VAL A 406 44.19 -18.21 -101.88
CA VAL A 406 44.91 -17.22 -102.69
C VAL A 406 46.43 -17.39 -102.57
N THR A 407 46.96 -17.81 -101.42
CA THR A 407 48.39 -18.14 -101.29
C THR A 407 48.77 -19.44 -101.98
N GLU A 408 47.92 -20.48 -101.94
CA GLU A 408 48.14 -21.72 -102.72
C GLU A 408 48.16 -21.44 -104.21
N LEU A 409 47.16 -20.71 -104.74
CA LEU A 409 47.09 -20.35 -106.16
C LEU A 409 48.31 -19.54 -106.61
N LYS A 410 48.79 -18.58 -105.78
CA LYS A 410 50.05 -17.86 -106.05
C LYS A 410 51.28 -18.78 -106.03
N GLY A 411 51.30 -19.80 -105.18
CA GLY A 411 52.33 -20.84 -105.19
C GLY A 411 52.32 -21.64 -106.49
N ARG A 412 51.14 -22.13 -106.90
CA ARG A 412 50.96 -22.92 -108.13
C ARG A 412 51.30 -22.13 -109.39
N VAL A 413 50.94 -20.84 -109.45
CA VAL A 413 51.37 -19.93 -110.53
C VAL A 413 52.90 -19.87 -110.61
N ARG A 414 53.60 -19.64 -109.50
CA ARG A 414 55.08 -19.62 -109.47
C ARG A 414 55.72 -20.94 -109.91
N SER A 415 55.14 -22.08 -109.54
CA SER A 415 55.62 -23.39 -110.00
C SER A 415 55.42 -23.60 -111.51
N LEU A 416 54.32 -23.11 -112.07
CA LEU A 416 54.06 -23.15 -113.52
C LEU A 416 54.96 -22.16 -114.28
N GLU A 417 55.21 -20.97 -113.73
CA GLU A 417 56.17 -19.99 -114.27
C GLU A 417 57.59 -20.59 -114.31
N ALA A 418 58.02 -21.26 -113.24
CA ALA A 418 59.31 -21.95 -113.18
C ALA A 418 59.41 -23.11 -114.19
N GLY A 419 58.36 -23.95 -114.28
CA GLY A 419 58.30 -25.05 -115.24
C GLY A 419 58.35 -24.56 -116.70
N ALA A 420 57.62 -23.49 -117.04
CA ALA A 420 57.64 -22.90 -118.37
C ALA A 420 59.02 -22.30 -118.75
N GLU A 421 59.79 -21.84 -117.76
CA GLU A 421 61.16 -21.35 -117.96
C GLU A 421 62.18 -22.50 -118.08
N GLU A 422 61.91 -23.64 -117.44
CA GLU A 422 62.67 -24.89 -117.63
C GLU A 422 62.38 -25.51 -119.01
N ASP A 423 61.11 -25.55 -119.45
CA ASP A 423 60.72 -25.94 -120.81
C ASP A 423 61.40 -25.06 -121.87
N ARG A 424 61.53 -23.74 -121.66
CA ARG A 424 62.30 -22.85 -122.55
C ARG A 424 63.77 -23.27 -122.65
N ARG A 425 64.41 -23.65 -121.53
CA ARG A 425 65.80 -24.12 -121.52
C ARG A 425 65.93 -25.45 -122.27
N LEU A 426 65.02 -26.40 -122.04
CA LEU A 426 64.99 -27.68 -122.75
C LEU A 426 64.75 -27.49 -124.26
N GLN A 427 63.87 -26.57 -124.65
CA GLN A 427 63.65 -26.18 -126.06
C GLN A 427 64.93 -25.64 -126.72
N MET A 428 65.69 -24.78 -126.02
CA MET A 428 66.99 -24.29 -126.51
C MET A 428 68.04 -25.41 -126.64
N GLN A 429 68.08 -26.36 -125.69
CA GLN A 429 68.95 -27.54 -125.79
C GLN A 429 68.54 -28.47 -126.95
N LEU A 430 67.24 -28.63 -127.20
CA LEU A 430 66.73 -29.43 -128.32
C LEU A 430 67.18 -28.88 -129.68
N GLU A 431 67.16 -27.55 -129.87
CA GLU A 431 67.66 -26.92 -131.11
C GLU A 431 69.18 -27.06 -131.30
N LEU A 432 69.95 -27.10 -130.21
CA LEU A 432 71.37 -27.47 -130.24
C LEU A 432 71.56 -28.92 -130.70
N VAL A 433 70.86 -29.87 -130.08
CA VAL A 433 70.93 -31.31 -130.43
C VAL A 433 70.44 -31.57 -131.86
N LYS A 434 69.47 -30.79 -132.38
CA LYS A 434 69.05 -30.86 -133.80
C LYS A 434 70.19 -30.48 -134.76
N LYS A 435 70.99 -29.45 -134.44
CA LYS A 435 72.18 -29.08 -135.24
C LYS A 435 73.24 -30.18 -135.22
N ASP A 436 73.54 -30.75 -134.05
CA ASP A 436 74.51 -31.84 -133.94
C ASP A 436 74.02 -33.12 -134.63
N LYS A 437 72.72 -33.44 -134.57
CA LYS A 437 72.12 -34.54 -135.35
C LYS A 437 72.29 -34.33 -136.86
N ALA A 438 72.07 -33.10 -137.35
CA ALA A 438 72.28 -32.78 -138.78
C ALA A 438 73.74 -32.94 -139.20
N ARG A 439 74.69 -32.55 -138.32
CA ARG A 439 76.13 -32.72 -138.51
C ARG A 439 76.58 -34.19 -138.49
N LEU A 440 75.94 -35.04 -137.68
CA LEU A 440 76.24 -36.47 -137.61
C LEU A 440 75.64 -37.24 -138.81
N LEU A 441 74.47 -36.84 -139.30
CA LEU A 441 73.84 -37.47 -140.48
C LEU A 441 74.69 -37.31 -141.77
N SER A 442 75.37 -36.18 -141.95
CA SER A 442 76.32 -35.98 -143.06
C SER A 442 77.67 -36.68 -142.87
N GLN A 443 77.95 -37.23 -141.68
CA GLN A 443 79.11 -38.08 -141.43
C GLN A 443 78.78 -39.57 -141.62
N LEU A 444 77.57 -40.01 -141.24
CA LEU A 444 77.15 -41.40 -141.39
C LEU A 444 77.06 -41.83 -142.87
N THR A 445 76.47 -40.97 -143.70
CA THR A 445 76.37 -41.15 -145.16
C THR A 445 77.73 -41.20 -145.88
N ALA A 446 78.84 -40.86 -145.21
CA ALA A 446 80.20 -40.99 -145.74
C ALA A 446 80.92 -42.29 -145.33
N GLN A 447 80.32 -43.14 -144.47
CA GLN A 447 80.96 -44.38 -143.96
C GLN A 447 80.27 -45.68 -144.40
N GLU A 448 79.06 -45.62 -144.95
CA GLU A 448 78.29 -46.82 -145.32
C GLU A 448 78.82 -47.55 -146.57
N SER A 449 79.74 -46.97 -147.36
CA SER A 449 80.27 -47.58 -148.59
C SER A 449 81.41 -48.60 -148.41
N VAL A 450 81.73 -49.02 -147.18
CA VAL A 450 82.95 -49.78 -146.84
C VAL A 450 82.68 -51.13 -146.14
N ILE A 451 81.46 -51.41 -145.69
CA ILE A 451 81.21 -52.46 -144.67
C ILE A 451 80.74 -53.82 -145.21
N ASP A 452 80.23 -53.92 -146.45
CA ASP A 452 79.68 -55.17 -147.02
C ASP A 452 80.73 -56.27 -147.34
N GLY A 453 82.03 -56.01 -147.14
CA GLY A 453 83.09 -56.92 -147.58
C GLY A 453 83.43 -58.10 -146.65
N LEU A 454 83.22 -58.01 -145.33
CA LEU A 454 83.87 -58.92 -144.37
C LEU A 454 83.03 -59.26 -143.13
N ARG A 455 82.20 -60.32 -143.21
CA ARG A 455 81.66 -61.00 -142.01
C ARG A 455 81.20 -62.46 -142.22
N ALA A 456 82.07 -63.27 -142.81
CA ALA A 456 82.00 -64.71 -142.64
C ALA A 456 82.40 -65.12 -141.20
N GLU A 457 81.90 -66.26 -140.75
CA GLU A 457 82.04 -66.93 -139.44
C GLU A 457 83.25 -66.57 -138.54
N ARG A 458 83.02 -66.54 -137.21
CA ARG A 458 83.14 -67.73 -136.32
C ARG A 458 83.32 -67.31 -134.86
N ARG A 459 82.40 -67.69 -133.96
CA ARG A 459 82.55 -67.60 -132.50
C ARG A 459 82.33 -68.98 -131.87
N ILE A 460 83.34 -69.45 -131.15
CA ILE A 460 83.39 -70.69 -130.36
C ILE A 460 84.01 -70.28 -129.02
N TRP A 461 83.60 -70.73 -127.83
CA TRP A 461 82.33 -71.25 -127.25
C TRP A 461 82.54 -71.10 -125.71
N GLY A 462 81.58 -71.41 -124.84
CA GLY A 462 81.87 -71.29 -123.39
C GLY A 462 80.75 -71.55 -122.38
N GLN A 463 79.70 -72.29 -122.75
CA GLN A 463 78.68 -72.75 -121.80
C GLN A 463 78.43 -74.24 -122.00
N GLU A 464 77.79 -74.86 -121.00
CA GLU A 464 77.26 -76.24 -121.02
C GLU A 464 78.33 -77.37 -120.96
N LEU A 465 78.02 -78.59 -120.48
CA LEU A 465 76.78 -79.14 -119.92
C LEU A 465 77.12 -80.22 -118.87
N ALA A 466 76.13 -80.69 -118.11
CA ALA A 466 76.26 -81.88 -117.27
C ALA A 466 75.02 -82.78 -117.41
N GLN A 467 74.97 -83.60 -118.46
CA GLN A 467 74.09 -84.77 -118.48
C GLN A 467 74.80 -86.02 -119.06
N GLN A 468 74.72 -87.08 -118.24
CA GLN A 468 75.37 -88.39 -118.26
C GLN A 468 75.36 -89.18 -119.58
N GLY A 469 76.31 -90.14 -119.71
CA GLY A 469 75.92 -91.50 -120.16
C GLY A 469 76.89 -92.34 -121.02
N ALA A 470 77.86 -93.04 -120.40
CA ALA A 470 78.39 -94.36 -120.81
C ALA A 470 79.36 -94.94 -119.73
N SER A 471 79.66 -96.24 -119.73
CA SER A 471 80.30 -96.96 -118.61
C SER A 471 81.36 -98.00 -119.01
N LEU A 472 82.00 -98.63 -117.99
CA LEU A 472 83.00 -99.74 -117.96
C LEU A 472 84.46 -99.30 -117.64
N SER A 473 85.27 -99.97 -116.81
CA SER A 473 85.10 -101.25 -116.05
C SER A 473 86.01 -101.33 -114.78
N GLN A 474 85.73 -102.30 -113.87
CA GLN A 474 86.58 -103.11 -112.93
C GLN A 474 88.03 -102.68 -112.57
N ASP A 475 88.71 -103.03 -111.45
CA ASP A 475 88.48 -103.74 -110.15
C ASP A 475 89.82 -103.62 -109.32
N ARG A 476 90.04 -104.02 -108.05
CA ARG A 476 89.24 -104.25 -106.80
C ARG A 476 90.18 -104.67 -105.64
N GLY A 477 90.02 -104.12 -104.42
CA GLY A 477 90.67 -104.59 -103.18
C GLY A 477 91.17 -103.46 -102.24
N ARG A 478 91.34 -103.64 -100.92
CA ARG A 478 91.16 -104.79 -100.01
C ARG A 478 90.41 -104.39 -98.73
N LEU A 479 89.95 -105.37 -97.95
CA LEU A 479 89.46 -105.23 -96.57
C LEU A 479 90.44 -105.90 -95.56
N GLU A 480 90.00 -106.00 -94.30
CA GLU A 480 90.49 -106.92 -93.23
C GLU A 480 91.76 -106.52 -92.46
N ALA A 481 91.58 -105.76 -91.36
CA ALA A 481 92.33 -105.89 -90.09
C ALA A 481 91.83 -104.87 -89.01
N ARG A 482 90.79 -105.17 -88.20
CA ARG A 482 90.45 -104.35 -87.00
C ARG A 482 89.48 -104.94 -85.95
N ILE A 483 89.35 -106.26 -85.79
CA ILE A 483 88.42 -106.88 -84.83
C ILE A 483 89.19 -107.50 -83.64
N GLU A 484 89.76 -106.66 -82.78
CA GLU A 484 90.52 -107.15 -81.60
C GLU A 484 90.48 -106.22 -80.36
N VAL A 485 89.80 -105.08 -80.43
CA VAL A 485 89.84 -104.03 -79.36
C VAL A 485 88.62 -104.06 -78.43
N LEU A 486 87.47 -104.58 -78.89
CA LEU A 486 86.16 -104.43 -78.21
C LEU A 486 85.92 -105.37 -77.00
N ALA A 487 86.94 -106.08 -76.52
CA ALA A 487 86.83 -107.00 -75.39
C ALA A 487 87.20 -106.39 -74.03
N ALA A 488 87.87 -105.24 -73.99
CA ALA A 488 88.46 -104.68 -72.77
C ALA A 488 87.58 -103.67 -72.01
N GLU A 489 86.64 -103.00 -72.69
CA GLU A 489 85.92 -101.85 -72.13
C GLU A 489 84.75 -102.21 -71.20
N LEU A 490 84.22 -103.43 -71.31
CA LEU A 490 82.98 -103.84 -70.64
C LEU A 490 83.09 -103.93 -69.11
N GLU A 491 84.26 -104.33 -68.59
CA GLU A 491 84.42 -104.61 -67.15
C GLU A 491 84.80 -103.36 -66.32
N SER A 492 85.20 -102.26 -66.98
CA SER A 492 85.48 -100.98 -66.33
C SER A 492 84.18 -100.30 -65.84
N GLN A 493 83.11 -100.39 -66.64
CA GLN A 493 81.83 -99.71 -66.37
C GLN A 493 81.12 -100.19 -65.09
N LYS A 494 81.27 -101.47 -64.71
CA LYS A 494 80.62 -102.03 -63.50
C LYS A 494 81.06 -101.33 -62.21
N LYS A 495 82.37 -101.06 -62.05
CA LYS A 495 82.93 -100.50 -60.80
C LYS A 495 82.65 -99.02 -60.57
N GLN A 496 82.14 -98.30 -61.58
CA GLN A 496 81.64 -96.94 -61.38
C GLN A 496 80.22 -96.94 -60.81
N ASN A 497 79.34 -97.79 -61.35
CA ASN A 497 77.91 -97.79 -61.08
C ASN A 497 77.53 -98.10 -59.60
N GLU A 498 78.40 -98.81 -58.87
CA GLU A 498 78.23 -99.04 -57.42
C GLU A 498 78.43 -97.75 -56.58
N ARG A 499 79.36 -96.87 -56.99
CA ARG A 499 79.72 -95.65 -56.24
C ARG A 499 78.65 -94.56 -56.35
N ASP A 500 78.00 -94.47 -57.50
CA ASP A 500 76.96 -93.46 -57.75
C ASP A 500 75.66 -93.76 -56.98
N ASN A 501 75.47 -95.02 -56.51
CA ASN A 501 74.29 -95.44 -55.76
C ASN A 501 74.25 -94.88 -54.33
N ASP A 502 75.35 -94.98 -53.58
CA ASP A 502 75.44 -94.43 -52.22
C ASP A 502 75.40 -92.89 -52.20
N ALA A 503 75.93 -92.24 -53.24
CA ALA A 503 75.84 -90.79 -53.41
C ALA A 503 74.40 -90.27 -53.58
N LEU A 504 73.47 -91.10 -54.09
CA LEU A 504 72.05 -90.76 -54.20
C LEU A 504 71.33 -90.85 -52.85
N ARG A 505 71.66 -91.83 -52.01
CA ARG A 505 71.04 -92.03 -50.69
C ARG A 505 71.23 -90.83 -49.75
N ILE A 506 72.41 -90.21 -49.79
CA ILE A 506 72.70 -89.01 -48.99
C ILE A 506 71.87 -87.81 -49.48
N LYS A 507 71.70 -87.65 -50.80
CA LYS A 507 70.95 -86.54 -51.39
C LYS A 507 69.45 -86.57 -51.04
N VAL A 508 68.83 -87.75 -50.98
CA VAL A 508 67.41 -87.89 -50.60
C VAL A 508 67.17 -87.30 -49.21
N LYS A 509 67.98 -87.68 -48.21
CA LYS A 509 67.80 -87.20 -46.83
C LYS A 509 67.92 -85.68 -46.70
N VAL A 510 68.84 -85.06 -47.45
CA VAL A 510 68.99 -83.58 -47.46
C VAL A 510 67.75 -82.88 -48.04
N ILE A 511 67.06 -83.49 -49.01
CA ILE A 511 65.81 -82.97 -49.59
C ILE A 511 64.66 -83.05 -48.58
N ASP A 512 64.59 -84.13 -47.79
CA ASP A 512 63.57 -84.29 -46.74
C ASP A 512 63.73 -83.22 -45.64
N ASP A 513 64.96 -83.02 -45.13
CA ASP A 513 65.28 -82.01 -44.11
C ASP A 513 65.01 -80.57 -44.61
N GLN A 514 65.26 -80.30 -45.90
CA GLN A 514 64.93 -79.02 -46.53
C GLN A 514 63.42 -78.82 -46.70
N THR A 515 62.67 -79.87 -47.03
CA THR A 515 61.21 -79.81 -47.24
C THR A 515 60.46 -79.46 -45.96
N GLU A 516 60.84 -80.07 -44.83
CA GLU A 516 60.27 -79.75 -43.51
C GLU A 516 60.61 -78.32 -43.05
N THR A 517 61.78 -77.82 -43.42
CA THR A 517 62.19 -76.42 -43.14
C THR A 517 61.34 -75.42 -43.95
N ILE A 518 61.10 -75.70 -45.23
CA ILE A 518 60.24 -74.89 -46.11
C ILE A 518 58.79 -74.89 -45.60
N ARG A 519 58.28 -76.03 -45.12
CA ARG A 519 56.92 -76.13 -44.54
C ARG A 519 56.74 -75.15 -43.36
N LYS A 520 57.65 -75.18 -42.39
CA LYS A 520 57.61 -74.30 -41.20
C LYS A 520 57.74 -72.81 -41.56
N LEU A 521 58.59 -72.49 -42.55
CA LEU A 521 58.71 -71.12 -43.06
C LEU A 521 57.44 -70.64 -43.75
N LYS A 522 56.71 -71.51 -44.46
CA LYS A 522 55.42 -71.19 -45.08
C LYS A 522 54.31 -70.97 -44.04
N GLU A 523 54.25 -71.83 -43.02
CA GLU A 523 53.31 -71.71 -41.90
C GLU A 523 53.51 -70.37 -41.16
N GLY A 524 54.75 -70.07 -40.73
CA GLY A 524 55.11 -68.79 -40.11
C GLY A 524 55.15 -67.58 -41.07
N LEU A 525 54.69 -67.73 -42.30
CA LEU A 525 54.44 -66.63 -43.25
C LEU A 525 52.92 -66.42 -43.41
N GLN A 526 52.15 -67.51 -43.55
CA GLN A 526 50.68 -67.46 -43.49
C GLN A 526 50.18 -66.85 -42.18
N GLU A 527 50.74 -67.23 -41.02
CA GLU A 527 50.37 -66.64 -39.72
C GLU A 527 50.57 -65.11 -39.69
N ARG A 528 51.63 -64.61 -40.34
CA ARG A 528 51.92 -63.17 -40.43
C ARG A 528 51.04 -62.45 -41.44
N ASP A 529 50.68 -63.10 -42.56
CA ASP A 529 49.67 -62.55 -43.48
C ASP A 529 48.28 -62.51 -42.86
N GLU A 530 47.90 -63.52 -42.06
CA GLU A 530 46.66 -63.51 -41.28
C GLU A 530 46.67 -62.44 -40.18
N GLN A 531 47.78 -62.27 -39.46
CA GLN A 531 47.94 -61.18 -38.48
C GLN A 531 47.85 -59.80 -39.17
N GLY A 532 48.52 -59.64 -40.31
CA GLY A 532 48.44 -58.43 -41.13
C GLY A 532 47.05 -58.16 -41.70
N ARG A 533 46.26 -59.20 -42.01
CA ARG A 533 44.84 -59.05 -42.38
C ARG A 533 44.00 -58.58 -41.19
N ARG A 534 44.15 -59.20 -40.01
CA ARG A 534 43.42 -58.82 -38.78
C ARG A 534 43.70 -57.36 -38.41
N GLN A 535 44.96 -56.94 -38.40
CA GLN A 535 45.34 -55.54 -38.14
C GLN A 535 44.79 -54.53 -39.16
N ARG A 536 44.66 -54.92 -40.44
CA ARG A 536 44.00 -54.07 -41.46
C ARG A 536 42.50 -53.97 -41.23
N GLU A 537 41.85 -55.06 -40.82
CA GLU A 537 40.41 -55.09 -40.53
C GLU A 537 40.07 -54.31 -39.25
N GLU A 538 40.88 -54.46 -38.19
CA GLU A 538 40.82 -53.65 -36.96
C GLU A 538 41.01 -52.15 -37.25
N SER A 539 42.01 -51.79 -38.07
CA SER A 539 42.27 -50.41 -38.49
C SER A 539 41.10 -49.83 -39.32
N LEU A 540 40.55 -50.61 -40.25
CA LEU A 540 39.39 -50.21 -41.06
C LEU A 540 38.13 -50.04 -40.20
N GLN A 541 37.94 -50.89 -39.18
CA GLN A 541 36.83 -50.78 -38.23
C GLN A 541 36.98 -49.55 -37.32
N ALA A 542 38.19 -49.26 -36.83
CA ALA A 542 38.50 -48.05 -36.09
C ALA A 542 38.27 -46.79 -36.94
N GLN A 543 38.72 -46.79 -38.20
CA GLN A 543 38.48 -45.69 -39.15
C GLN A 543 36.98 -45.45 -39.39
N ARG A 544 36.18 -46.50 -39.57
CA ARG A 544 34.71 -46.39 -39.70
C ARG A 544 34.05 -45.83 -38.44
N CYS A 545 34.50 -46.26 -37.26
CA CYS A 545 33.97 -45.75 -35.99
C CYS A 545 34.28 -44.25 -35.81
N LEU A 546 35.52 -43.82 -36.11
CA LEU A 546 35.90 -42.41 -36.09
C LEU A 546 35.15 -41.58 -37.14
N GLN A 547 34.90 -42.13 -38.33
CA GLN A 547 34.10 -41.46 -39.36
C GLN A 547 32.64 -41.30 -38.90
N GLN A 548 32.01 -42.33 -38.32
CA GLN A 548 30.67 -42.24 -37.79
C GLN A 548 30.57 -41.19 -36.67
N GLN A 549 31.53 -41.16 -35.75
CA GLN A 549 31.60 -40.13 -34.70
C GLN A 549 31.80 -38.71 -35.26
N LEU A 550 32.53 -38.55 -36.37
CA LEU A 550 32.67 -37.27 -37.06
C LEU A 550 31.36 -36.85 -37.76
N GLU A 551 30.62 -37.80 -38.33
CA GLU A 551 29.31 -37.56 -38.94
C GLU A 551 28.26 -37.19 -37.88
N GLU A 552 28.20 -37.88 -36.74
CA GLU A 552 27.36 -37.56 -35.58
C GLU A 552 27.71 -36.22 -34.92
N SER A 553 29.00 -35.87 -34.86
CA SER A 553 29.47 -34.55 -34.42
C SER A 553 29.11 -33.44 -35.42
N SER A 554 29.10 -33.76 -36.72
CA SER A 554 28.72 -32.84 -37.79
C SER A 554 27.22 -32.53 -37.78
N THR A 555 26.35 -33.54 -37.63
CA THR A 555 24.90 -33.35 -37.53
C THR A 555 24.53 -32.55 -36.28
N THR A 556 25.03 -32.95 -35.10
CA THR A 556 24.77 -32.20 -33.86
C THR A 556 25.31 -30.76 -33.93
N SER A 557 26.44 -30.53 -34.60
CA SER A 557 26.95 -29.18 -34.89
C SER A 557 26.04 -28.38 -35.84
N GLN A 558 25.32 -29.04 -36.76
CA GLN A 558 24.35 -28.40 -37.64
C GLN A 558 23.05 -28.08 -36.90
N ASP A 559 22.51 -29.03 -36.13
CA ASP A 559 21.32 -28.82 -35.28
C ASP A 559 21.52 -27.65 -34.29
N LEU A 560 22.72 -27.54 -33.71
CA LEU A 560 23.09 -26.42 -32.83
C LEU A 560 23.22 -25.08 -33.58
N ARG A 561 23.57 -25.09 -34.88
CA ARG A 561 23.57 -23.87 -35.71
C ARG A 561 22.16 -23.45 -36.09
N ASP A 562 21.28 -24.40 -36.40
CA ASP A 562 19.91 -24.13 -36.80
C ASP A 562 19.04 -23.67 -35.61
N THR A 563 19.24 -24.25 -34.42
CA THR A 563 18.61 -23.73 -33.18
C THR A 563 19.12 -22.32 -32.82
N VAL A 564 20.42 -22.03 -32.99
CA VAL A 564 20.95 -20.66 -32.82
C VAL A 564 20.34 -19.67 -33.83
N GLN A 565 20.11 -20.08 -35.08
CA GLN A 565 19.40 -19.24 -36.06
C GLN A 565 17.94 -18.98 -35.65
N GLN A 566 17.21 -20.01 -35.20
CA GLN A 566 15.83 -19.83 -34.72
C GLN A 566 15.76 -18.93 -33.48
N LEU A 567 16.68 -19.07 -32.52
CA LEU A 567 16.77 -18.20 -31.35
C LEU A 567 17.13 -16.76 -31.73
N SER A 568 18.01 -16.58 -32.72
CA SER A 568 18.33 -15.25 -33.27
C SER A 568 17.09 -14.59 -33.92
N LEU A 569 16.35 -15.33 -34.76
CA LEU A 569 15.10 -14.84 -35.35
C LEU A 569 14.07 -14.48 -34.27
N ARG A 570 13.93 -15.32 -33.22
CA ARG A 570 13.00 -15.06 -32.12
C ARG A 570 13.42 -13.84 -31.28
N LYS A 571 14.72 -13.62 -31.11
CA LYS A 571 15.27 -12.42 -30.43
C LYS A 571 14.91 -11.15 -31.19
N GLU A 572 15.08 -11.12 -32.52
CA GLU A 572 14.76 -9.93 -33.31
C GLU A 572 13.25 -9.69 -33.42
N GLN A 573 12.42 -10.75 -33.45
CA GLN A 573 10.96 -10.62 -33.25
C GLN A 573 10.60 -9.98 -31.91
N LEU A 574 11.25 -10.41 -30.82
CA LEU A 574 11.00 -9.87 -29.48
C LEU A 574 11.45 -8.41 -29.32
N LYS A 575 12.47 -7.97 -30.06
CA LYS A 575 12.87 -6.56 -30.14
C LYS A 575 11.81 -5.72 -30.86
N GLN A 576 11.31 -6.16 -32.02
CA GLN A 576 10.23 -5.45 -32.70
C GLN A 576 9.00 -5.34 -31.77
N GLN A 577 8.62 -6.43 -31.10
CA GLN A 577 7.54 -6.43 -30.11
C GLN A 577 7.80 -5.52 -28.89
N LEU A 578 9.06 -5.18 -28.59
CA LEU A 578 9.42 -4.19 -27.56
C LEU A 578 9.29 -2.77 -28.11
N GLU A 579 9.87 -2.49 -29.27
CA GLU A 579 9.80 -1.18 -29.96
C GLU A 579 8.34 -0.78 -30.23
N ASP A 580 7.51 -1.70 -30.71
CA ASP A 580 6.06 -1.51 -30.92
C ASP A 580 5.35 -1.11 -29.61
N LYS A 581 5.74 -1.71 -28.47
CA LYS A 581 5.17 -1.43 -27.14
C LYS A 581 5.74 -0.18 -26.48
N GLU A 582 6.96 0.23 -26.81
CA GLU A 582 7.51 1.51 -26.41
C GLU A 582 6.80 2.66 -27.15
N MET A 583 6.45 2.49 -28.43
CA MET A 583 5.61 3.43 -29.17
C MET A 583 4.18 3.53 -28.58
N GLU A 584 3.49 2.41 -28.35
CA GLU A 584 2.16 2.42 -27.69
C GLU A 584 2.21 3.14 -26.33
N LEU A 585 3.26 2.91 -25.54
CA LEU A 585 3.44 3.54 -24.23
C LEU A 585 3.64 5.06 -24.36
N ASP A 586 4.37 5.54 -25.36
CA ASP A 586 4.58 6.97 -25.58
C ASP A 586 3.33 7.67 -26.14
N GLU A 587 2.53 7.01 -26.98
CA GLU A 587 1.19 7.50 -27.37
C GLU A 587 0.27 7.64 -26.15
N VAL A 588 0.25 6.65 -25.25
CA VAL A 588 -0.53 6.71 -24.01
C VAL A 588 -0.03 7.82 -23.07
N LYS A 589 1.29 8.04 -22.95
CA LYS A 589 1.84 9.19 -22.21
C LYS A 589 1.40 10.53 -22.81
N ALA A 590 1.41 10.65 -24.14
CA ALA A 590 0.97 11.86 -24.83
C ALA A 590 -0.53 12.13 -24.61
N ALA A 591 -1.38 11.11 -24.75
CA ALA A 591 -2.81 11.20 -24.47
C ALA A 591 -3.10 11.55 -23.00
N PHE A 592 -2.37 10.95 -22.04
CA PHE A 592 -2.45 11.29 -20.63
C PHE A 592 -2.04 12.75 -20.36
N SER A 593 -0.95 13.23 -20.96
CA SER A 593 -0.50 14.63 -20.84
C SER A 593 -1.56 15.63 -21.32
N VAL A 594 -2.19 15.36 -22.48
CA VAL A 594 -3.31 16.17 -23.00
C VAL A 594 -4.53 16.12 -22.08
N SER A 595 -4.86 14.96 -21.52
CA SER A 595 -5.95 14.80 -20.54
C SER A 595 -5.67 15.58 -19.25
N ASN A 596 -4.47 15.45 -18.69
CA ASN A 596 -4.03 16.14 -17.48
C ASN A 596 -4.06 17.67 -17.67
N LYS A 597 -3.64 18.18 -18.84
CA LYS A 597 -3.75 19.60 -19.15
C LYS A 597 -5.21 20.09 -19.16
N LYS A 598 -6.13 19.33 -19.77
CA LYS A 598 -7.57 19.65 -19.75
C LYS A 598 -8.16 19.62 -18.33
N TRP A 599 -7.66 18.76 -17.44
CA TRP A 599 -8.04 18.76 -16.03
C TRP A 599 -7.48 19.97 -15.27
N GLN A 600 -6.26 20.39 -15.55
CA GLN A 600 -5.70 21.64 -15.00
C GLN A 600 -6.51 22.87 -15.45
N GLU A 601 -6.85 22.95 -16.74
CA GLU A 601 -7.68 24.04 -17.29
C GLU A 601 -9.09 24.07 -16.66
N LYS A 602 -9.66 22.91 -16.30
CA LYS A 602 -10.90 22.81 -15.51
C LYS A 602 -10.72 23.25 -14.05
N ALA A 603 -9.61 22.87 -13.40
CA ALA A 603 -9.32 23.26 -12.02
C ALA A 603 -9.15 24.78 -11.90
N ASP A 604 -8.39 25.40 -12.81
CA ASP A 604 -8.24 26.86 -12.91
C ASP A 604 -9.60 27.56 -13.08
N LEU A 605 -10.52 26.97 -13.86
CA LEU A 605 -11.87 27.49 -14.08
C LEU A 605 -12.76 27.34 -12.84
N LEU A 606 -12.67 26.22 -12.12
CA LEU A 606 -13.36 26.02 -10.83
C LEU A 606 -12.88 27.05 -9.80
N THR A 607 -11.57 27.23 -9.62
CA THR A 607 -11.02 28.25 -8.70
C THR A 607 -11.46 29.67 -9.07
N ARG A 608 -11.61 29.98 -10.36
CA ARG A 608 -12.18 31.26 -10.82
C ARG A 608 -13.67 31.40 -10.43
N LEU A 609 -14.48 30.36 -10.62
CA LEU A 609 -15.89 30.35 -10.22
C LEU A 609 -16.05 30.45 -8.70
N GLU A 610 -15.26 29.72 -7.92
CA GLU A 610 -15.20 29.85 -6.45
C GLU A 610 -14.86 31.27 -6.02
N SER A 611 -13.90 31.92 -6.69
CA SER A 611 -13.57 33.34 -6.43
C SER A 611 -14.72 34.30 -6.76
N GLN A 612 -15.59 33.95 -7.71
CA GLN A 612 -16.78 34.75 -8.05
C GLN A 612 -17.90 34.51 -7.03
N VAL A 613 -18.18 33.25 -6.68
CA VAL A 613 -19.16 32.89 -5.65
C VAL A 613 -18.80 33.50 -4.30
N LYS A 614 -17.52 33.49 -3.91
CA LYS A 614 -17.04 34.14 -2.68
C LYS A 614 -17.31 35.65 -2.70
N ARG A 615 -16.94 36.36 -3.78
CA ARG A 615 -17.22 37.81 -3.94
C ARG A 615 -18.70 38.14 -4.00
N MET A 616 -19.51 37.27 -4.62
CA MET A 616 -20.97 37.41 -4.61
C MET A 616 -21.52 37.27 -3.19
N LYS A 617 -21.06 36.27 -2.42
CA LYS A 617 -21.45 36.10 -1.02
C LYS A 617 -21.03 37.31 -0.17
N GLU A 618 -19.77 37.73 -0.23
CA GLU A 618 -19.27 38.93 0.46
C GLU A 618 -20.13 40.17 0.13
N GLY A 619 -20.59 40.30 -1.11
CA GLY A 619 -21.50 41.36 -1.56
C GLY A 619 -22.97 41.18 -1.16
N PHE A 620 -23.43 39.97 -0.82
CA PHE A 620 -24.75 39.72 -0.22
C PHE A 620 -24.70 39.96 1.30
N ASP A 621 -23.74 39.36 2.01
CA ASP A 621 -23.51 39.54 3.44
C ASP A 621 -23.40 41.04 3.79
N SER A 622 -22.70 41.82 2.95
CA SER A 622 -22.59 43.29 3.10
C SER A 622 -23.93 44.03 2.94
N LYS A 623 -24.79 43.58 2.01
CA LYS A 623 -26.12 44.19 1.80
C LYS A 623 -27.10 43.82 2.90
N GLU A 624 -27.05 42.58 3.38
CA GLU A 624 -27.85 42.12 4.51
C GLU A 624 -27.50 42.93 5.77
N SER A 625 -26.21 43.13 6.05
CA SER A 625 -25.74 43.99 7.15
C SER A 625 -26.31 45.42 7.08
N LEU A 626 -26.27 46.05 5.90
CA LEU A 626 -26.84 47.40 5.69
C LEU A 626 -28.36 47.44 5.89
N LEU A 627 -29.09 46.45 5.36
CA LEU A 627 -30.56 46.36 5.52
C LEU A 627 -30.97 46.09 6.97
N LEU A 628 -30.17 45.33 7.73
CA LEU A 628 -30.35 45.15 9.18
C LEU A 628 -30.11 46.47 9.93
N GLU A 629 -29.06 47.23 9.58
CA GLU A 629 -28.77 48.53 10.18
C GLU A 629 -29.88 49.56 9.90
N GLU A 630 -30.43 49.60 8.67
CA GLU A 630 -31.58 50.43 8.32
C GLU A 630 -32.86 50.01 9.06
N ARG A 631 -33.15 48.70 9.13
CA ARG A 631 -34.26 48.15 9.92
C ARG A 631 -34.18 48.57 11.38
N ASP A 632 -32.98 48.51 11.99
CA ASP A 632 -32.80 48.78 13.40
C ASP A 632 -32.88 50.28 13.71
N LYS A 633 -32.32 51.14 12.83
CA LYS A 633 -32.56 52.59 12.87
C LYS A 633 -34.05 52.93 12.77
N ALA A 634 -34.78 52.32 11.83
CA ALA A 634 -36.22 52.53 11.68
C ALA A 634 -37.03 52.04 12.89
N SER A 635 -36.66 50.88 13.44
CA SER A 635 -37.30 50.30 14.64
C SER A 635 -37.07 51.15 15.89
N GLN A 636 -35.86 51.70 16.05
CA GLN A 636 -35.51 52.60 17.15
C GLN A 636 -36.21 53.97 17.00
N ALA A 637 -36.30 54.51 15.79
CA ALA A 637 -37.09 55.72 15.51
C ALA A 637 -38.58 55.50 15.81
N HIS A 638 -39.15 54.37 15.40
CA HIS A 638 -40.53 53.98 15.72
C HIS A 638 -40.74 53.88 17.24
N LYS A 639 -39.82 53.24 17.98
CA LYS A 639 -39.88 53.16 19.44
C LYS A 639 -39.91 54.54 20.11
N VAL A 640 -39.07 55.48 19.68
CA VAL A 640 -39.07 56.87 20.19
C VAL A 640 -40.39 57.60 19.87
N VAL A 641 -41.04 57.32 18.73
CA VAL A 641 -42.37 57.88 18.42
C VAL A 641 -43.45 57.27 19.32
N VAL A 642 -43.41 55.95 19.55
CA VAL A 642 -44.34 55.26 20.46
C VAL A 642 -44.19 55.73 21.91
N GLU A 643 -42.96 55.95 22.39
CA GLU A 643 -42.70 56.50 23.73
C GLU A 643 -43.23 57.94 23.88
N LYS A 644 -43.12 58.76 22.82
CA LYS A 644 -43.74 60.10 22.78
C LYS A 644 -45.27 60.03 22.81
N LEU A 645 -45.88 59.13 22.05
CA LEU A 645 -47.35 58.92 22.06
C LEU A 645 -47.83 58.51 23.45
N HIS A 646 -47.19 57.53 24.10
CA HIS A 646 -47.53 57.14 25.48
C HIS A 646 -47.43 58.31 26.46
N SER A 647 -46.40 59.15 26.35
CA SER A 647 -46.23 60.35 27.18
C SER A 647 -47.35 61.39 26.97
N ILE A 648 -47.83 61.52 25.73
CA ILE A 648 -48.96 62.40 25.37
C ILE A 648 -50.29 61.83 25.88
N ASP A 649 -50.54 60.52 25.72
CA ASP A 649 -51.74 59.86 26.22
C ASP A 649 -51.82 59.89 27.76
N ASP A 650 -50.69 59.71 28.44
CA ASP A 650 -50.58 59.87 29.89
C ASP A 650 -50.82 61.34 30.33
N ALA A 651 -50.39 62.33 29.54
CA ALA A 651 -50.68 63.73 29.81
C ALA A 651 -52.17 64.05 29.63
N PHE A 652 -52.80 63.55 28.55
CA PHE A 652 -54.24 63.66 28.35
C PHE A 652 -55.05 62.94 29.44
N ARG A 653 -54.61 61.75 29.89
CA ARG A 653 -55.26 61.02 30.98
C ARG A 653 -55.24 61.83 32.28
N ARG A 654 -54.08 62.38 32.67
CA ARG A 654 -53.95 63.25 33.85
C ARG A 654 -54.79 64.54 33.73
N GLN A 655 -54.89 65.13 32.54
CA GLN A 655 -55.77 66.28 32.30
C GLN A 655 -57.25 65.91 32.45
N LEU A 656 -57.66 64.76 31.92
CA LEU A 656 -59.04 64.27 32.04
C LEU A 656 -59.41 63.93 33.49
N GLU A 657 -58.53 63.23 34.21
CA GLU A 657 -58.67 62.93 35.64
C GLU A 657 -58.77 64.23 36.48
N SER A 658 -57.93 65.22 36.21
CA SER A 658 -57.97 66.54 36.86
C SER A 658 -59.26 67.31 36.57
N LEU A 659 -59.75 67.27 35.33
CA LEU A 659 -61.01 67.90 34.95
C LEU A 659 -62.22 67.20 35.60
N GLN A 660 -62.23 65.87 35.64
CA GLN A 660 -63.25 65.07 36.33
C GLN A 660 -63.27 65.37 37.83
N ALA A 661 -62.10 65.40 38.49
CA ALA A 661 -62.00 65.74 39.92
C ALA A 661 -62.47 67.17 40.22
N SER A 662 -62.13 68.13 39.36
CA SER A 662 -62.60 69.52 39.45
C SER A 662 -64.14 69.59 39.34
N HIS A 663 -64.72 68.96 38.32
CA HIS A 663 -66.17 68.95 38.11
C HIS A 663 -66.92 68.19 39.21
N GLN A 664 -66.37 67.09 39.72
CA GLN A 664 -66.93 66.36 40.87
C GLN A 664 -66.92 67.23 42.14
N THR A 665 -65.87 68.04 42.34
CA THR A 665 -65.80 69.02 43.44
C THR A 665 -66.83 70.14 43.27
N GLU A 666 -67.04 70.62 42.05
CA GLU A 666 -68.08 71.61 41.73
C GLU A 666 -69.50 71.06 41.95
N LEU A 667 -69.78 69.81 41.54
CA LEU A 667 -71.04 69.13 41.79
C LEU A 667 -71.32 68.95 43.29
N LEU A 668 -70.31 68.56 44.08
CA LEU A 668 -70.42 68.49 45.54
C LEU A 668 -70.69 69.86 46.17
N ARG A 669 -70.05 70.92 45.68
CA ARG A 669 -70.34 72.30 46.10
C ARG A 669 -71.78 72.69 45.77
N LEU A 670 -72.24 72.46 44.54
CA LEU A 670 -73.60 72.77 44.10
C LEU A 670 -74.66 71.97 44.87
N ALA A 671 -74.35 70.73 45.26
CA ALA A 671 -75.20 69.93 46.15
C ALA A 671 -75.29 70.57 47.54
N ASN A 672 -74.16 70.95 48.15
CA ASN A 672 -74.13 71.63 49.45
C ASN A 672 -74.83 73.00 49.42
N ASP A 673 -74.62 73.80 48.37
CA ASP A 673 -75.28 75.11 48.19
C ASP A 673 -76.80 74.95 47.98
N LYS A 674 -77.27 73.85 47.36
CA LYS A 674 -78.70 73.51 47.29
C LYS A 674 -79.25 73.01 48.62
N GLN A 675 -78.53 72.13 49.32
CA GLN A 675 -78.92 71.61 50.63
C GLN A 675 -79.10 72.75 51.65
N LYS A 676 -78.16 73.69 51.69
CA LYS A 676 -78.25 74.90 52.52
C LYS A 676 -79.47 75.79 52.19
N ARG A 677 -79.88 75.86 50.91
CA ARG A 677 -81.12 76.56 50.51
C ARG A 677 -82.37 75.81 50.94
N ILE A 678 -82.36 74.47 50.92
CA ILE A 678 -83.46 73.64 51.43
C ILE A 678 -83.60 73.85 52.95
N GLU A 679 -82.48 73.84 53.69
CA GLU A 679 -82.46 74.12 55.13
C GLU A 679 -82.99 75.53 55.45
N GLN A 680 -82.59 76.56 54.70
CA GLN A 680 -83.13 77.92 54.82
C GLN A 680 -84.62 78.02 54.47
N ALA A 681 -85.10 77.25 53.49
CA ALA A 681 -86.52 77.19 53.15
C ALA A 681 -87.32 76.51 54.27
N ASN A 682 -86.83 75.38 54.79
CA ASN A 682 -87.45 74.66 55.89
C ASN A 682 -87.48 75.49 57.19
N GLN A 683 -86.43 76.28 57.48
CA GLN A 683 -86.43 77.24 58.59
C GLN A 683 -87.51 78.32 58.42
N LYS A 684 -87.75 78.82 57.21
CA LYS A 684 -88.84 79.76 56.93
C LYS A 684 -90.22 79.13 57.04
N VAL A 685 -90.39 77.87 56.58
CA VAL A 685 -91.63 77.12 56.78
C VAL A 685 -91.90 76.94 58.28
N PHE A 686 -90.89 76.55 59.06
CA PHE A 686 -91.02 76.45 60.52
C PHE A 686 -91.38 77.78 61.19
N GLN A 687 -90.79 78.90 60.76
CA GLN A 687 -91.17 80.24 61.23
C GLN A 687 -92.63 80.58 60.94
N VAL A 688 -93.10 80.33 59.70
CA VAL A 688 -94.50 80.57 59.31
C VAL A 688 -95.47 79.61 60.00
N GLU A 689 -95.07 78.36 60.25
CA GLU A 689 -95.86 77.43 61.07
C GLU A 689 -95.97 77.89 62.52
N GLU A 690 -94.93 78.50 63.09
CA GLU A 690 -94.93 79.03 64.46
C GLU A 690 -95.73 80.33 64.56
N GLU A 691 -95.61 81.25 63.59
CA GLU A 691 -96.48 82.42 63.45
C GLU A 691 -97.96 82.00 63.31
N MET A 692 -98.25 80.94 62.54
CA MET A 692 -99.61 80.41 62.39
C MET A 692 -100.11 79.73 63.67
N ARG A 693 -99.24 79.07 64.47
CA ARG A 693 -99.61 78.57 65.80
C ARG A 693 -99.98 79.72 66.75
N GLN A 694 -99.18 80.79 66.75
CA GLN A 694 -99.45 81.98 67.57
C GLN A 694 -100.79 82.62 67.17
N LEU A 695 -101.06 82.80 65.87
CA LEU A 695 -102.37 83.29 65.39
C LEU A 695 -103.55 82.36 65.73
N LEU A 696 -103.33 81.04 65.76
CA LEU A 696 -104.35 80.08 66.19
C LEU A 696 -104.58 80.12 67.71
N GLU A 697 -103.55 80.34 68.51
CA GLU A 697 -103.67 80.51 69.96
C GLU A 697 -104.33 81.87 70.30
N GLU A 698 -103.94 82.95 69.63
CA GLU A 698 -104.59 84.26 69.70
C GLU A 698 -106.08 84.14 69.36
N THR A 699 -106.44 83.59 68.20
CA THR A 699 -107.85 83.42 67.81
C THR A 699 -108.63 82.46 68.72
N GLU A 700 -107.99 81.44 69.33
CA GLU A 700 -108.66 80.63 70.36
C GLU A 700 -108.86 81.42 71.67
N THR A 701 -107.93 82.28 72.07
CA THR A 701 -108.15 83.17 73.24
C THR A 701 -109.21 84.23 72.96
N GLU A 702 -109.22 84.87 71.79
CA GLU A 702 -110.29 85.78 71.36
C GLU A 702 -111.65 85.08 71.41
N LYS A 703 -111.75 83.88 70.81
CA LYS A 703 -112.93 83.02 70.85
C LYS A 703 -113.36 82.73 72.29
N LYS A 704 -112.44 82.35 73.19
CA LYS A 704 -112.75 82.13 74.62
C LYS A 704 -113.30 83.40 75.28
N THR A 705 -112.73 84.58 75.03
CA THR A 705 -113.31 85.84 75.57
C THR A 705 -114.66 86.16 74.95
N MET A 706 -114.92 85.79 73.69
CA MET A 706 -116.19 86.03 73.01
C MET A 706 -117.28 85.06 73.50
N GLU A 707 -116.96 83.79 73.71
CA GLU A 707 -117.82 82.83 74.39
C GLU A 707 -118.13 83.25 75.83
N GLU A 708 -117.17 83.86 76.53
CA GLU A 708 -117.38 84.35 77.90
C GLU A 708 -118.23 85.63 77.94
N LYS A 709 -118.05 86.55 76.97
CA LYS A 709 -118.95 87.68 76.73
C LYS A 709 -120.37 87.20 76.41
N MET A 710 -120.51 86.17 75.56
CA MET A 710 -121.80 85.52 75.30
C MET A 710 -122.39 84.89 76.57
N ARG A 711 -121.61 84.14 77.36
CA ARG A 711 -122.08 83.56 78.64
C ARG A 711 -122.63 84.62 79.60
N ARG A 712 -121.97 85.79 79.70
CA ARG A 712 -122.45 86.94 80.50
C ARG A 712 -123.75 87.54 79.93
N LEU A 713 -123.90 87.63 78.61
CA LEU A 713 -125.17 88.03 77.98
C LEU A 713 -126.29 86.99 78.22
N THR A 714 -125.97 85.69 78.15
CA THR A 714 -126.94 84.61 78.38
C THR A 714 -127.35 84.48 79.86
N SER A 715 -126.52 84.89 80.82
CA SER A 715 -126.97 84.99 82.22
C SER A 715 -127.90 86.19 82.43
N VAL A 716 -127.57 87.37 81.89
CA VAL A 716 -128.44 88.55 81.98
C VAL A 716 -129.81 88.33 81.32
N LEU A 717 -129.85 87.53 80.25
CA LEU A 717 -131.09 87.13 79.56
C LEU A 717 -131.84 85.94 80.23
N LYS A 718 -131.42 85.50 81.42
CA LYS A 718 -132.13 84.47 82.22
C LYS A 718 -132.82 85.01 83.47
N ASP A 719 -132.53 86.25 83.86
CA ASP A 719 -133.09 86.90 85.05
C ASP A 719 -134.21 87.90 84.68
N PHE A 720 -134.93 87.64 83.59
CA PHE A 720 -136.08 88.41 83.05
C PHE A 720 -137.15 87.48 82.49
#